data_AF-A0A2P8H851-F1
#
_entry.id   AF-A0A2P8H851-F1
#
_cell.length_a   1.000
_cell.length_b   1.000
_cell.length_c   1.000
_cell.angle_alpha   90.00
_cell.angle_beta   90.00
_cell.angle_gamma   90.00
#
_symmetry.space_group_name_H-M   'P 1'
#
loop_
_entity.id
_entity.type
_entity.pdbx_description
1 polymer ?
#
loop_
_entity_poly.entity_id
_entity_poly.type
_entity_poly.pdbx_seq_one_letter_code
_entity_poly.pdbx_strand_id
1 'polypeptide(L)'
;MSDNFLESNFGGDIAVNREIQTFIQTLATSKALRFGLAGYTGKFPEMAASGMITKAQYFSQGLEGTYTNDPRIMYGFYKYFSSVFGYTLAADGAAIQKFAHQVGDYFHAQAPQGVSELVNALTRFLIDNARLGYRLDLTTYALTLQHSTEQERFFEFFNVYFDVTLSANDNFESVWEVCRHFALQIGVPKGYDMVWRNLTQFIHSWVDSHKARLPDIRAIAEQEQTESALKVLYLELLLKICQEGTLSIEEIIDWLDQEHTQERALHLLSAQPVVEPQLRQRLLDKLIGLQVATEQKTQRLRLYLKMLEDSAAAPPTFKTQLIKEIRAHFYDLEIMDLSVSLRLLGGCTAEPEARYGILEEVLQGEQFKPEYLANSMDIFFIFNKEVKLFFRFIRAACLQMLSAQNVQKAMEGPIHMYQSEMLQDFERETILLCIDSEGHCRWLGQDLLFSEFALEKPASLTYDIAQLDILQQYKLVISLLNQFRPINHTVPIVLRLLDSPSEIIRELITCKLEELIPAYRYEVIEQVKNALADTHPQKASLLARLEEVWAELTDILEKKRAIKELDPLLAETAQIRTYNRAKTGVSRQIAKKARKEHRGISSMVKHTQVARGAGTVMPDGTVSPMISHSVSYSLPRTIFITPERNDYEMRLLFSTNWDKDFEEWQQTILSSGSI
;
A
#
# COMPACT_ATOMS: atom_id res chain seq x y z
N MET A 1 -10.05 64.75 16.71
CA MET A 1 -11.49 64.51 16.49
C MET A 1 -11.58 63.29 15.57
N SER A 2 -12.00 62.10 15.98
CA SER A 2 -12.65 61.62 17.20
C SER A 2 -12.42 60.10 17.27
N ASP A 3 -12.24 59.57 18.47
CA ASP A 3 -12.15 58.16 18.89
C ASP A 3 -13.44 57.33 18.62
N ASN A 4 -14.15 57.59 17.53
CA ASN A 4 -15.58 57.26 17.42
C ASN A 4 -15.93 56.02 16.59
N PHE A 5 -15.03 55.05 16.41
CA PHE A 5 -15.45 53.72 15.92
C PHE A 5 -15.29 52.60 16.95
N LEU A 6 -14.40 52.76 17.93
CA LEU A 6 -14.34 51.87 19.11
C LEU A 6 -15.29 52.33 20.23
N GLU A 7 -15.74 53.61 20.19
CA GLU A 7 -16.79 54.16 21.07
C GLU A 7 -18.16 54.31 20.40
N SER A 8 -18.32 53.97 19.10
CA SER A 8 -19.65 53.90 18.51
C SER A 8 -20.39 52.69 19.07
N ASN A 9 -21.01 52.90 20.23
CA ASN A 9 -22.03 52.12 20.88
C ASN A 9 -22.35 50.77 20.17
N PHE A 10 -21.62 49.73 20.56
CA PHE A 10 -22.29 48.48 20.92
C PHE A 10 -23.14 48.72 22.18
N GLY A 11 -24.08 49.66 22.08
CA GLY A 11 -25.14 49.91 23.07
C GLY A 11 -26.20 48.81 23.03
N GLY A 12 -25.75 47.57 22.81
CA GLY A 12 -26.52 46.35 22.97
C GLY A 12 -26.18 45.79 24.33
N ASP A 13 -27.12 45.96 25.25
CA ASP A 13 -27.23 45.37 26.57
C ASP A 13 -25.95 45.28 27.41
N ILE A 14 -25.85 46.13 28.45
CA ILE A 14 -24.82 46.05 29.49
C ILE A 14 -24.77 44.63 30.10
N ALA A 15 -25.89 43.90 30.06
CA ALA A 15 -25.97 42.50 30.43
C ALA A 15 -25.12 41.60 29.53
N VAL A 16 -25.18 41.74 28.19
CA VAL A 16 -24.43 40.90 27.24
C VAL A 16 -22.93 41.19 27.32
N ASN A 17 -22.53 42.45 27.47
CA ASN A 17 -21.11 42.79 27.68
C ASN A 17 -20.58 42.25 29.01
N ARG A 18 -21.39 42.29 30.06
CA ARG A 18 -21.05 41.72 31.36
C ARG A 18 -21.05 40.19 31.30
N GLU A 19 -21.95 39.56 30.55
CA GLU A 19 -21.99 38.11 30.33
C GLU A 19 -20.80 37.62 29.51
N ILE A 20 -20.39 38.34 28.46
CA ILE A 20 -19.19 38.03 27.67
C ILE A 20 -17.93 38.24 28.51
N GLN A 21 -17.84 39.35 29.27
CA GLN A 21 -16.74 39.54 30.23
C GLN A 21 -16.73 38.45 31.30
N THR A 22 -17.89 38.09 31.84
CA THR A 22 -18.01 37.03 32.85
C THR A 22 -17.69 35.68 32.24
N PHE A 23 -18.05 35.41 30.99
CA PHE A 23 -17.71 34.18 30.26
C PHE A 23 -16.21 34.06 30.01
N ILE A 24 -15.55 35.12 29.55
CA ILE A 24 -14.08 35.19 29.36
C ILE A 24 -13.37 35.06 30.72
N GLN A 25 -13.85 35.77 31.74
CA GLN A 25 -13.34 35.68 33.11
C GLN A 25 -13.58 34.29 33.70
N THR A 26 -14.70 33.65 33.41
CA THR A 26 -15.08 32.30 33.88
C THR A 26 -14.23 31.24 33.19
N LEU A 27 -13.95 31.35 31.89
CA LEU A 27 -12.97 30.50 31.22
C LEU A 27 -11.57 30.63 31.83
N ALA A 28 -11.16 31.85 32.21
CA ALA A 28 -9.90 32.11 32.90
C ALA A 28 -9.88 31.66 34.39
N THR A 29 -11.03 31.62 35.09
CA THR A 29 -11.11 31.35 36.54
C THR A 29 -11.62 29.94 36.90
N SER A 30 -12.38 29.26 36.04
CA SER A 30 -13.06 27.97 36.30
C SER A 30 -12.15 26.72 36.26
N LYS A 31 -10.83 26.87 36.31
CA LYS A 31 -9.85 25.77 36.33
C LYS A 31 -9.84 24.82 35.11
N ALA A 32 -10.38 25.22 33.95
CA ALA A 32 -10.15 24.53 32.67
C ALA A 32 -8.79 24.89 32.03
N LEU A 33 -8.15 25.95 32.54
CA LEU A 33 -6.75 26.29 32.34
C LEU A 33 -6.20 26.62 33.72
N ARG A 34 -5.27 25.83 34.26
CA ARG A 34 -4.62 26.20 35.52
C ARG A 34 -3.12 26.02 35.43
N PHE A 35 -2.42 27.13 35.62
CA PHE A 35 -1.03 27.13 36.03
C PHE A 35 -0.86 27.63 37.45
N GLY A 36 0.11 27.01 38.12
CA GLY A 36 0.59 27.32 39.46
C GLY A 36 1.16 26.08 40.15
N LEU A 37 2.37 25.67 39.76
CA LEU A 37 3.22 24.70 40.47
C LEU A 37 3.56 25.22 41.88
N ALA A 38 3.18 24.49 42.93
CA ALA A 38 3.98 24.15 44.11
C ALA A 38 3.09 23.75 45.31
N GLY A 39 3.16 22.48 45.70
CA GLY A 39 2.64 21.97 46.98
C GLY A 39 1.27 21.29 46.89
N TYR A 40 1.18 20.10 47.48
CA TYR A 40 -0.01 19.26 47.67
C TYR A 40 -0.28 18.15 46.64
N THR A 41 0.70 17.26 46.48
CA THR A 41 0.44 15.84 46.23
C THR A 41 -0.10 15.20 47.52
N GLY A 42 -1.37 14.78 47.57
CA GLY A 42 -1.77 13.85 48.64
C GLY A 42 -3.23 13.70 49.08
N LYS A 43 -4.25 14.33 48.46
CA LYS A 43 -5.63 14.25 49.01
C LYS A 43 -6.75 13.89 48.02
N PHE A 44 -6.42 13.16 46.95
CA PHE A 44 -7.42 12.67 45.99
C PHE A 44 -8.49 11.71 46.59
N PRO A 45 -8.15 10.76 47.48
CA PRO A 45 -9.13 9.82 48.04
C PRO A 45 -10.16 10.48 48.97
N GLU A 46 -9.78 11.55 49.68
CA GLU A 46 -10.65 12.26 50.63
C GLU A 46 -11.72 13.11 49.91
N MET A 47 -11.43 13.59 48.70
CA MET A 47 -12.34 14.46 47.92
C MET A 47 -13.41 13.67 47.15
N ALA A 48 -13.13 12.41 46.80
CA ALA A 48 -14.13 11.48 46.27
C ALA A 48 -15.09 11.02 47.39
N ALA A 49 -14.58 10.80 48.60
CA ALA A 49 -15.38 10.42 49.77
C ALA A 49 -16.27 11.55 50.31
N SER A 50 -15.90 12.82 50.07
CA SER A 50 -16.68 14.00 50.50
C SER A 50 -17.76 14.45 49.52
N GLY A 51 -17.97 13.73 48.40
CA GLY A 51 -19.00 14.06 47.41
C GLY A 51 -18.74 15.34 46.60
N MET A 52 -17.52 15.89 46.61
CA MET A 52 -17.17 17.12 45.87
C MET A 52 -16.98 16.89 44.35
N ILE A 53 -16.94 15.63 43.90
CA ILE A 53 -16.85 15.28 42.48
C ILE A 53 -18.01 14.37 42.13
N THR A 54 -19.06 14.93 41.54
CA THR A 54 -20.03 14.19 40.73
C THR A 54 -19.72 14.47 39.26
N LYS A 55 -19.67 13.40 38.44
CA LYS A 55 -19.52 13.46 36.98
C LYS A 55 -20.47 14.52 36.40
N ALA A 56 -19.94 15.56 35.78
CA ALA A 56 -20.71 16.47 34.95
C ALA A 56 -20.00 16.71 33.61
N GLN A 57 -20.70 16.31 32.55
CA GLN A 57 -20.44 16.57 31.15
C GLN A 57 -20.51 18.08 30.90
N TYR A 58 -19.42 18.72 30.45
CA TYR A 58 -19.39 20.17 30.22
C TYR A 58 -19.31 20.60 28.75
N PHE A 59 -19.45 19.67 27.80
CA PHE A 59 -19.72 20.01 26.41
C PHE A 59 -20.92 19.21 25.94
N SER A 60 -22.03 19.89 25.65
CA SER A 60 -23.07 19.31 24.81
C SER A 60 -22.53 19.17 23.39
N GLN A 61 -22.67 17.99 22.79
CA GLN A 61 -22.37 17.78 21.36
C GLN A 61 -23.15 18.82 20.53
N GLY A 62 -22.43 19.60 19.73
CA GLY A 62 -22.99 20.64 18.84
C GLY A 62 -22.53 22.08 19.10
N LEU A 63 -21.72 22.34 20.12
CA LEU A 63 -21.17 23.67 20.42
C LEU A 63 -19.71 23.90 19.96
N GLU A 64 -19.07 22.88 19.38
CA GLU A 64 -17.76 23.02 18.76
C GLU A 64 -17.90 23.88 17.48
N GLY A 65 -17.40 25.12 17.52
CA GLY A 65 -17.23 25.97 16.34
C GLY A 65 -18.10 27.25 16.24
N THR A 66 -19.07 27.49 17.11
CA THR A 66 -20.03 28.62 16.94
C THR A 66 -19.63 29.95 17.57
N TYR A 67 -18.69 29.98 18.53
CA TYR A 67 -18.31 31.20 19.25
C TYR A 67 -16.90 31.73 18.97
N THR A 68 -16.06 30.96 18.26
CA THR A 68 -14.67 31.33 17.98
C THR A 68 -14.55 32.49 16.98
N ASN A 69 -15.56 32.74 16.15
CA ASN A 69 -15.53 33.81 15.14
C ASN A 69 -16.40 35.05 15.49
N ASP A 70 -16.96 35.16 16.71
CA ASP A 70 -17.74 36.35 17.08
C ASP A 70 -16.81 37.55 17.35
N PRO A 71 -16.93 38.67 16.61
CA PRO A 71 -16.05 39.84 16.74
C PRO A 71 -16.06 40.45 18.15
N ARG A 72 -17.17 40.33 18.88
CA ARG A 72 -17.30 40.88 20.24
C ARG A 72 -16.50 40.06 21.25
N ILE A 73 -16.51 38.73 21.06
CA ILE A 73 -15.74 37.80 21.89
C ILE A 73 -14.24 37.96 21.58
N MET A 74 -13.87 38.07 20.30
CA MET A 74 -12.47 38.30 19.90
C MET A 74 -11.94 39.67 20.38
N TYR A 75 -12.75 40.72 20.31
CA TYR A 75 -12.41 42.02 20.89
C TYR A 75 -12.22 41.96 22.41
N GLY A 76 -13.07 41.17 23.10
CA GLY A 76 -12.93 40.90 24.54
C GLY A 76 -11.62 40.19 24.88
N PHE A 77 -11.26 39.14 24.13
CA PHE A 77 -9.97 38.45 24.27
C PHE A 77 -8.79 39.37 23.98
N TYR A 78 -8.86 40.18 22.92
CA TYR A 78 -7.84 41.19 22.61
C TYR A 78 -7.65 42.16 23.78
N LYS A 79 -8.72 42.80 24.27
CA LYS A 79 -8.64 43.75 25.40
C LYS A 79 -8.00 43.13 26.63
N TYR A 80 -8.39 41.90 26.96
CA TYR A 80 -7.83 41.16 28.08
C TYR A 80 -6.33 40.90 27.89
N PHE A 81 -5.92 40.24 26.80
CA PHE A 81 -4.53 39.89 26.57
C PHE A 81 -3.63 41.10 26.29
N SER A 82 -4.14 42.14 25.63
CA SER A 82 -3.48 43.43 25.45
C SER A 82 -3.14 44.06 26.80
N SER A 83 -4.08 44.03 27.76
CA SER A 83 -3.82 44.51 29.12
C SER A 83 -2.81 43.65 29.88
N VAL A 84 -2.83 42.34 29.67
CA VAL A 84 -1.95 41.37 30.36
C VAL A 84 -0.52 41.44 29.83
N PHE A 85 -0.35 41.56 28.51
CA PHE A 85 0.96 41.55 27.85
C PHE A 85 1.45 42.95 27.47
N GLY A 86 0.73 44.01 27.85
CA GLY A 86 1.10 45.41 27.57
C GLY A 86 1.15 45.75 26.09
N TYR A 87 0.35 45.07 25.26
CA TYR A 87 0.36 45.22 23.81
C TYR A 87 -0.65 46.29 23.36
N THR A 88 -0.28 47.13 22.40
CA THR A 88 -1.20 48.07 21.74
C THR A 88 -1.16 47.81 20.24
N LEU A 89 -2.34 47.79 19.59
CA LEU A 89 -2.47 47.64 18.14
C LEU A 89 -1.65 48.74 17.44
N ALA A 90 -0.49 48.35 16.91
CA ALA A 90 0.37 49.19 16.10
C ALA A 90 0.17 48.88 14.60
N ALA A 91 0.61 49.78 13.73
CA ALA A 91 0.68 49.54 12.29
C ALA A 91 1.76 48.49 11.90
N ASP A 92 2.52 47.98 12.87
CA ASP A 92 3.63 47.06 12.67
C ASP A 92 3.18 45.59 12.80
N GLY A 93 3.23 44.87 11.68
CA GLY A 93 2.87 43.46 11.59
C GLY A 93 3.72 42.53 12.46
N ALA A 94 5.00 42.85 12.63
CA ALA A 94 5.89 42.05 13.48
C ALA A 94 5.46 42.14 14.95
N ALA A 95 4.93 43.28 15.38
CA ALA A 95 4.38 43.47 16.71
C ALA A 95 3.08 42.66 16.91
N ILE A 96 2.20 42.62 15.89
CA ILE A 96 0.95 41.82 15.92
C ILE A 96 1.29 40.32 15.97
N GLN A 97 2.24 39.87 15.14
CA GLN A 97 2.68 38.48 15.14
C GLN A 97 3.37 38.08 16.44
N LYS A 98 4.22 38.95 16.99
CA LYS A 98 4.84 38.72 18.30
C LYS A 98 3.79 38.57 19.40
N PHE A 99 2.73 39.37 19.37
CA PHE A 99 1.60 39.24 20.30
C PHE A 99 0.82 37.94 20.07
N ALA A 100 0.51 37.60 18.81
CA ALA A 100 -0.16 36.35 18.46
C ALA A 100 0.64 35.12 18.92
N HIS A 101 1.98 35.14 18.75
CA HIS A 101 2.87 34.09 19.26
C HIS A 101 2.92 34.06 20.79
N GLN A 102 3.00 35.21 21.46
CA GLN A 102 2.96 35.24 22.93
C GLN A 102 1.66 34.65 23.47
N VAL A 103 0.54 34.88 22.79
CA VAL A 103 -0.77 34.30 23.11
C VAL A 103 -0.80 32.81 22.74
N GLY A 104 -0.29 32.43 21.56
CA GLY A 104 -0.20 31.05 21.08
C GLY A 104 0.67 30.16 21.95
N ASP A 105 1.90 30.59 22.30
CA ASP A 105 2.83 29.91 23.21
C ASP A 105 2.21 29.76 24.61
N TYR A 106 1.52 30.81 25.09
CA TYR A 106 0.77 30.77 26.33
C TYR A 106 -0.33 29.70 26.29
N PHE A 107 -1.00 29.52 25.16
CA PHE A 107 -2.04 28.50 25.03
C PHE A 107 -1.49 27.09 24.78
N HIS A 108 -0.44 26.94 23.96
CA HIS A 108 0.24 25.68 23.68
C HIS A 108 0.89 25.08 24.93
N ALA A 109 1.47 25.92 25.79
CA ALA A 109 2.02 25.45 27.04
C ALA A 109 0.93 24.96 28.01
N GLN A 110 -0.35 25.36 27.83
CA GLN A 110 -1.33 25.31 28.91
C GLN A 110 -2.67 24.62 28.62
N ALA A 111 -3.02 24.30 27.37
CA ALA A 111 -4.37 23.87 26.98
C ALA A 111 -4.46 22.51 26.25
N PRO A 112 -5.61 21.79 26.31
CA PRO A 112 -5.90 20.63 25.46
C PRO A 112 -6.38 21.02 24.03
N GLN A 113 -6.43 20.05 23.12
CA GLN A 113 -6.79 20.24 21.68
C GLN A 113 -8.08 21.09 21.48
N GLY A 114 -8.02 22.05 20.55
CA GLY A 114 -9.10 23.00 20.23
C GLY A 114 -8.71 24.50 20.34
N VAL A 115 -7.54 24.80 20.92
CA VAL A 115 -7.12 26.19 21.18
C VAL A 115 -6.44 26.86 19.98
N SER A 116 -5.96 26.10 18.99
CA SER A 116 -5.44 26.70 17.76
C SER A 116 -6.50 27.54 17.07
N GLU A 117 -7.75 27.08 16.96
CA GLU A 117 -8.84 27.82 16.31
C GLU A 117 -9.15 29.17 16.98
N LEU A 118 -9.05 29.25 18.31
CA LEU A 118 -9.27 30.51 19.06
C LEU A 118 -8.12 31.50 18.85
N VAL A 119 -6.88 31.02 18.91
CA VAL A 119 -5.67 31.83 18.65
C VAL A 119 -5.70 32.34 17.21
N ASN A 120 -6.13 31.49 16.29
CA ASN A 120 -6.29 31.79 14.88
C ASN A 120 -7.34 32.88 14.66
N ALA A 121 -8.54 32.72 15.25
CA ALA A 121 -9.61 33.70 15.16
C ALA A 121 -9.26 35.05 15.80
N LEU A 122 -8.52 35.06 16.92
CA LEU A 122 -8.02 36.29 17.53
C LEU A 122 -6.98 36.97 16.63
N THR A 123 -6.04 36.20 16.08
CA THR A 123 -5.01 36.72 15.16
C THR A 123 -5.65 37.34 13.92
N ARG A 124 -6.63 36.65 13.33
CA ARG A 124 -7.48 37.13 12.23
C ARG A 124 -8.14 38.47 12.56
N PHE A 125 -8.84 38.53 13.70
CA PHE A 125 -9.49 39.75 14.18
C PHE A 125 -8.53 40.93 14.34
N LEU A 126 -7.35 40.72 14.91
CA LEU A 126 -6.37 41.79 15.14
C LEU A 126 -5.84 42.38 13.84
N ILE A 127 -5.60 41.51 12.88
CA ILE A 127 -5.12 41.89 11.56
C ILE A 127 -6.16 42.68 10.79
N ASP A 128 -7.41 42.22 10.80
CA ASP A 128 -8.47 42.88 10.03
C ASP A 128 -8.70 44.29 10.57
N ASN A 129 -8.65 44.44 11.89
CA ASN A 129 -8.77 45.74 12.55
C ASN A 129 -7.52 46.61 12.36
N ALA A 130 -6.31 46.05 12.33
CA ALA A 130 -5.10 46.80 12.00
C ALA A 130 -5.12 47.30 10.55
N ARG A 131 -5.56 46.46 9.61
CA ARG A 131 -5.74 46.82 8.20
C ARG A 131 -6.78 47.93 8.03
N LEU A 132 -7.93 47.82 8.68
CA LEU A 132 -8.99 48.84 8.64
C LEU A 132 -8.57 50.16 9.31
N GLY A 133 -7.90 50.09 10.46
CA GLY A 133 -7.50 51.26 11.24
C GLY A 133 -6.31 52.03 10.66
N TYR A 134 -5.34 51.32 10.08
CA TYR A 134 -4.07 51.90 9.61
C TYR A 134 -3.90 51.89 8.10
N ARG A 135 -4.89 51.40 7.33
CA ARG A 135 -4.84 51.26 5.87
C ARG A 135 -3.57 50.56 5.40
N LEU A 136 -3.16 49.52 6.11
CA LEU A 136 -1.97 48.74 5.76
C LEU A 136 -2.17 48.07 4.40
N ASP A 137 -1.28 48.40 3.47
CA ASP A 137 -1.24 47.78 2.15
C ASP A 137 -0.70 46.35 2.26
N LEU A 138 -1.39 45.42 1.62
CA LEU A 138 -1.18 43.99 1.74
C LEU A 138 0.20 43.57 1.21
N THR A 139 0.70 44.31 0.22
CA THR A 139 2.03 44.16 -0.36
C THR A 139 3.12 44.58 0.64
N THR A 140 2.92 45.68 1.37
CA THR A 140 3.85 46.14 2.42
C THR A 140 3.93 45.11 3.57
N TYR A 141 2.81 44.46 3.90
CA TYR A 141 2.73 43.45 4.94
C TYR A 141 3.46 42.15 4.56
N ALA A 142 3.23 41.61 3.35
CA ALA A 142 3.96 40.43 2.87
C ALA A 142 5.48 40.67 2.79
N LEU A 143 5.91 41.89 2.46
CA LEU A 143 7.32 42.26 2.45
C LEU A 143 7.95 42.34 3.86
N THR A 144 7.19 42.64 4.92
CA THR A 144 7.72 42.62 6.30
C THR A 144 8.03 41.21 6.83
N LEU A 145 7.40 40.16 6.25
CA LEU A 145 7.69 38.76 6.56
C LEU A 145 9.01 38.25 5.98
N GLN A 146 9.60 38.98 5.03
CA GLN A 146 10.89 38.66 4.38
C GLN A 146 12.07 38.57 5.36
N HIS A 147 11.91 39.05 6.60
CA HIS A 147 12.94 39.07 7.64
C HIS A 147 12.79 38.00 8.73
N SER A 148 11.77 37.13 8.69
CA SER A 148 11.62 36.07 9.70
C SER A 148 12.41 34.81 9.33
N THR A 149 13.35 34.39 10.18
CA THR A 149 14.21 33.21 9.97
C THR A 149 13.55 31.88 10.34
N GLU A 150 12.25 31.87 10.68
CA GLU A 150 11.58 30.71 11.27
C GLU A 150 10.43 30.20 10.36
N GLN A 151 10.74 29.20 9.51
CA GLN A 151 9.80 28.60 8.55
C GLN A 151 8.53 28.02 9.21
N GLU A 152 8.59 27.46 10.41
CA GLU A 152 7.42 26.88 11.10
C GLU A 152 6.35 27.94 11.43
N ARG A 153 6.78 29.13 11.87
CA ARG A 153 5.88 30.24 12.21
C ARG A 153 5.17 30.83 10.99
N PHE A 154 5.83 30.78 9.83
CA PHE A 154 5.27 31.19 8.55
C PHE A 154 4.16 30.26 8.08
N PHE A 155 4.31 28.93 8.24
CA PHE A 155 3.30 27.94 7.82
C PHE A 155 2.06 27.91 8.72
N GLU A 156 2.23 28.08 10.04
CA GLU A 156 1.10 28.23 10.97
C GLU A 156 0.31 29.50 10.66
N PHE A 157 1.01 30.62 10.43
CA PHE A 157 0.37 31.85 10.00
C PHE A 157 -0.35 31.68 8.65
N PHE A 158 0.30 31.08 7.64
CA PHE A 158 -0.25 30.87 6.30
C PHE A 158 -1.58 30.11 6.30
N ASN A 159 -1.65 28.96 6.98
CA ASN A 159 -2.87 28.14 7.06
C ASN A 159 -4.03 28.87 7.78
N VAL A 160 -3.70 29.81 8.65
CA VAL A 160 -4.65 30.57 9.45
C VAL A 160 -5.15 31.80 8.72
N TYR A 161 -4.30 32.40 7.89
CA TYR A 161 -4.54 33.70 7.26
C TYR A 161 -5.17 33.60 5.88
N PHE A 162 -4.80 32.58 5.09
CA PHE A 162 -5.38 32.37 3.76
C PHE A 162 -6.88 32.07 3.79
N ASP A 163 -7.35 31.46 4.88
CA ASP A 163 -8.76 31.19 5.11
C ASP A 163 -9.60 32.46 5.33
N VAL A 164 -8.99 33.64 5.57
CA VAL A 164 -9.72 34.79 6.13
C VAL A 164 -9.76 36.10 5.37
N THR A 165 -8.70 36.63 4.72
CA THR A 165 -8.84 38.03 4.27
C THR A 165 -8.03 38.45 3.05
N LEU A 166 -8.40 37.90 1.89
CA LEU A 166 -8.21 38.61 0.61
C LEU A 166 -9.61 38.83 0.02
N SER A 167 -10.10 40.06 0.14
CA SER A 167 -11.45 40.40 -0.31
C SER A 167 -11.47 40.48 -1.84
N ALA A 168 -12.63 40.22 -2.46
CA ALA A 168 -12.82 40.45 -3.90
C ALA A 168 -12.60 41.92 -4.34
N ASN A 169 -12.41 42.84 -3.39
CA ASN A 169 -12.13 44.26 -3.64
C ASN A 169 -10.62 44.60 -3.63
N ASP A 170 -9.74 43.64 -3.33
CA ASP A 170 -8.29 43.86 -3.29
C ASP A 170 -7.69 43.85 -4.71
N ASN A 171 -6.74 44.76 -5.00
CA ASN A 171 -6.14 44.88 -6.33
C ASN A 171 -5.41 43.59 -6.75
N PHE A 172 -5.59 43.20 -8.01
CA PHE A 172 -4.93 42.03 -8.63
C PHE A 172 -3.44 41.97 -8.32
N GLU A 173 -2.72 43.05 -8.60
CA GLU A 173 -1.27 43.11 -8.49
C GLU A 173 -0.79 42.88 -7.03
N SER A 174 -1.51 43.42 -6.06
CA SER A 174 -1.15 43.30 -4.64
C SER A 174 -1.33 41.88 -4.12
N VAL A 175 -2.42 41.21 -4.48
CA VAL A 175 -2.68 39.82 -4.09
C VAL A 175 -1.73 38.86 -4.83
N TRP A 176 -1.44 39.14 -6.10
CA TRP A 176 -0.51 38.33 -6.88
C TRP A 176 0.91 38.36 -6.32
N GLU A 177 1.43 39.53 -5.95
CA GLU A 177 2.76 39.63 -5.30
C GLU A 177 2.81 38.87 -3.97
N VAL A 178 1.69 38.82 -3.25
CA VAL A 178 1.56 38.04 -2.01
C VAL A 178 1.61 36.53 -2.33
N CYS A 179 0.82 36.04 -3.29
CA CYS A 179 0.86 34.63 -3.73
C CYS A 179 2.25 34.23 -4.25
N ARG A 180 2.89 35.10 -5.03
CA ARG A 180 4.25 34.93 -5.56
C ARG A 180 5.26 34.80 -4.42
N HIS A 181 5.19 35.67 -3.42
CA HIS A 181 6.05 35.61 -2.24
C HIS A 181 5.86 34.28 -1.49
N PHE A 182 4.61 33.85 -1.29
CA PHE A 182 4.31 32.59 -0.63
C PHE A 182 4.87 31.39 -1.39
N ALA A 183 4.65 31.31 -2.71
CA ALA A 183 5.21 30.24 -3.52
C ALA A 183 6.75 30.12 -3.36
N LEU A 184 7.47 31.25 -3.32
CA LEU A 184 8.92 31.25 -3.14
C LEU A 184 9.37 30.74 -1.77
N GLN A 185 8.65 31.09 -0.71
CA GLN A 185 8.96 30.65 0.65
C GLN A 185 8.61 29.17 0.89
N ILE A 186 7.50 28.71 0.30
CA ILE A 186 7.07 27.31 0.38
C ILE A 186 8.02 26.41 -0.43
N GLY A 187 8.51 26.90 -1.58
CA GLY A 187 9.31 26.12 -2.51
C GLY A 187 8.49 25.14 -3.35
N VAL A 188 9.15 24.26 -4.10
CA VAL A 188 8.46 23.29 -5.00
C VAL A 188 7.61 22.30 -4.17
N PRO A 189 6.34 22.05 -4.55
CA PRO A 189 5.48 21.11 -3.83
C PRO A 189 6.10 19.72 -3.75
N LYS A 190 6.19 19.17 -2.55
CA LYS A 190 6.64 17.78 -2.30
C LYS A 190 5.42 16.88 -2.09
N GLY A 191 4.69 16.56 -3.16
CA GLY A 191 3.54 15.65 -3.10
C GLY A 191 2.30 16.29 -2.46
N TYR A 192 1.68 15.61 -1.48
CA TYR A 192 0.46 16.07 -0.78
C TYR A 192 0.75 17.21 0.21
N ASP A 193 1.23 18.33 -0.32
CA ASP A 193 1.45 19.53 0.46
C ASP A 193 0.14 20.31 0.63
N MET A 194 -0.42 20.26 1.84
CA MET A 194 -1.66 20.94 2.20
C MET A 194 -1.57 22.46 1.96
N VAL A 195 -0.38 23.04 2.13
CA VAL A 195 -0.12 24.47 1.96
C VAL A 195 -0.29 24.87 0.49
N TRP A 196 0.28 24.08 -0.43
CA TRP A 196 0.11 24.27 -1.86
C TRP A 196 -1.34 24.07 -2.31
N ARG A 197 -2.04 23.07 -1.77
CA ARG A 197 -3.47 22.86 -2.07
C ARG A 197 -4.32 24.08 -1.69
N ASN A 198 -4.07 24.66 -0.51
CA ASN A 198 -4.79 25.84 -0.05
C ASN A 198 -4.47 27.07 -0.93
N LEU A 199 -3.20 27.25 -1.32
CA LEU A 199 -2.78 28.29 -2.24
C LEU A 199 -3.48 28.17 -3.61
N THR A 200 -3.53 26.97 -4.19
CA THR A 200 -4.20 26.71 -5.47
C THR A 200 -5.70 26.98 -5.38
N GLN A 201 -6.38 26.47 -4.34
CA GLN A 201 -7.81 26.71 -4.14
C GLN A 201 -8.14 28.20 -4.02
N PHE A 202 -7.30 28.94 -3.29
CA PHE A 202 -7.43 30.37 -3.17
C PHE A 202 -7.30 31.07 -4.52
N ILE A 203 -6.24 30.76 -5.28
CA ILE A 203 -5.99 31.37 -6.59
C ILE A 203 -7.19 31.12 -7.52
N HIS A 204 -7.75 29.91 -7.51
CA HIS A 204 -8.93 29.60 -8.31
C HIS A 204 -10.14 30.46 -7.92
N SER A 205 -10.48 30.53 -6.63
CA SER A 205 -11.57 31.36 -6.10
C SER A 205 -11.37 32.85 -6.41
N TRP A 206 -10.12 33.28 -6.39
CA TRP A 206 -9.77 34.66 -6.63
C TRP A 206 -9.83 35.06 -8.13
N VAL A 207 -9.39 34.17 -9.03
CA VAL A 207 -9.63 34.30 -10.48
C VAL A 207 -11.13 34.34 -10.78
N ASP A 208 -11.93 33.51 -10.09
CA ASP A 208 -13.39 33.53 -10.22
C ASP A 208 -14.02 34.86 -9.82
N SER A 209 -13.44 35.54 -8.83
CA SER A 209 -13.87 36.87 -8.39
C SER A 209 -13.45 38.00 -9.34
N HIS A 210 -12.47 37.75 -10.22
CA HIS A 210 -11.86 38.72 -11.13
C HIS A 210 -12.02 38.38 -12.62
N LYS A 211 -13.10 37.68 -13.00
CA LYS A 211 -13.34 37.25 -14.40
C LYS A 211 -13.24 38.38 -15.43
N ALA A 212 -13.62 39.61 -15.06
CA ALA A 212 -13.51 40.78 -15.94
C ALA A 212 -12.06 41.16 -16.30
N ARG A 213 -11.07 40.68 -15.55
CA ARG A 213 -9.64 40.96 -15.74
C ARG A 213 -8.85 39.77 -16.32
N LEU A 214 -9.51 38.69 -16.75
CA LEU A 214 -8.85 37.49 -17.29
C LEU A 214 -7.70 37.77 -18.30
N PRO A 215 -7.78 38.77 -19.21
CA PRO A 215 -6.65 39.12 -20.07
C PRO A 215 -5.39 39.57 -19.32
N ASP A 216 -5.54 40.37 -18.25
CA ASP A 216 -4.43 40.81 -17.40
C ASP A 216 -3.82 39.63 -16.63
N ILE A 217 -4.69 38.75 -16.10
CA ILE A 217 -4.29 37.54 -15.37
C ILE A 217 -3.50 36.62 -16.29
N ARG A 218 -3.95 36.47 -17.53
CA ARG A 218 -3.28 35.68 -18.57
C ARG A 218 -1.91 36.24 -18.93
N ALA A 219 -1.80 37.55 -19.15
CA ALA A 219 -0.51 38.19 -19.44
C ALA A 219 0.52 37.98 -18.32
N ILE A 220 0.05 37.88 -17.07
CA ILE A 220 0.88 37.52 -15.93
C ILE A 220 1.22 36.03 -16.00
N ALA A 221 0.24 35.14 -16.13
CA ALA A 221 0.44 33.69 -16.17
C ALA A 221 1.36 33.20 -17.32
N GLU A 222 1.49 33.96 -18.40
CA GLU A 222 2.37 33.67 -19.54
C GLU A 222 3.84 34.09 -19.32
N GLN A 223 4.18 34.84 -18.26
CA GLN A 223 5.56 35.26 -18.01
C GLN A 223 6.48 34.06 -17.74
N GLU A 224 7.67 34.08 -18.33
CA GLU A 224 8.68 33.06 -18.08
C GLU A 224 9.35 33.30 -16.72
N GLN A 225 9.32 32.29 -15.85
CA GLN A 225 9.97 32.36 -14.54
C GLN A 225 11.03 31.25 -14.44
N THR A 226 12.23 31.65 -14.05
CA THR A 226 13.36 30.73 -13.83
C THR A 226 13.22 29.95 -12.52
N GLU A 227 12.43 30.44 -11.57
CA GLU A 227 12.25 29.81 -10.25
C GLU A 227 11.14 28.74 -10.31
N SER A 228 11.48 27.50 -9.93
CA SER A 228 10.59 26.33 -10.07
C SER A 228 9.26 26.47 -9.30
N ALA A 229 9.24 27.14 -8.16
CA ALA A 229 8.02 27.34 -7.38
C ALA A 229 7.06 28.33 -8.06
N LEU A 230 7.59 29.41 -8.66
CA LEU A 230 6.77 30.32 -9.46
C LEU A 230 6.23 29.61 -10.69
N LYS A 231 7.05 28.83 -11.37
CA LYS A 231 6.59 28.06 -12.53
C LYS A 231 5.32 27.24 -12.24
N VAL A 232 5.25 26.56 -11.08
CA VAL A 232 4.03 25.83 -10.65
C VAL A 232 2.84 26.77 -10.46
N LEU A 233 3.04 27.90 -9.78
CA LEU A 233 1.99 28.91 -9.53
C LEU A 233 1.39 29.45 -10.84
N TYR A 234 2.23 29.72 -11.84
CA TYR A 234 1.81 30.24 -13.14
C TYR A 234 1.09 29.16 -13.97
N LEU A 235 1.51 27.89 -13.86
CA LEU A 235 0.80 26.76 -14.49
C LEU A 235 -0.62 26.59 -13.93
N GLU A 236 -0.81 26.74 -12.62
CA GLU A 236 -2.15 26.69 -11.99
C GLU A 236 -3.05 27.85 -12.46
N LEU A 237 -2.49 29.06 -12.59
CA LEU A 237 -3.21 30.19 -13.19
C LEU A 237 -3.65 29.90 -14.62
N LEU A 238 -2.72 29.45 -15.47
CA LEU A 238 -3.02 29.08 -16.86
C LEU A 238 -4.06 27.97 -16.93
N LEU A 239 -4.01 27.00 -16.02
CA LEU A 239 -5.00 25.93 -15.93
C LEU A 239 -6.39 26.48 -15.64
N LYS A 240 -6.51 27.38 -14.66
CA LYS A 240 -7.78 28.03 -14.33
C LYS A 240 -8.29 28.91 -15.48
N ILE A 241 -7.42 29.68 -16.14
CA ILE A 241 -7.79 30.47 -17.33
C ILE A 241 -8.31 29.57 -18.46
N CYS A 242 -7.68 28.42 -18.67
CA CYS A 242 -8.15 27.43 -19.63
C CYS A 242 -9.53 26.87 -19.26
N GLN A 243 -9.79 26.58 -17.97
CA GLN A 243 -11.10 26.11 -17.49
C GLN A 243 -12.21 27.16 -17.68
N GLU A 244 -11.88 28.45 -17.58
CA GLU A 244 -12.80 29.56 -17.84
C GLU A 244 -13.01 29.83 -19.35
N GLY A 245 -12.36 29.08 -20.23
CA GLY A 245 -12.54 29.16 -21.68
C GLY A 245 -11.90 30.37 -22.37
N THR A 246 -11.04 31.12 -21.66
CA THR A 246 -10.32 32.29 -22.21
C THR A 246 -9.03 31.92 -22.93
N LEU A 247 -8.51 30.73 -22.68
CA LEU A 247 -7.41 30.12 -23.41
C LEU A 247 -7.95 28.86 -24.10
N SER A 248 -7.99 28.85 -25.44
CA SER A 248 -8.57 27.74 -26.18
C SER A 248 -7.60 26.54 -26.22
N ILE A 249 -8.14 25.33 -26.27
CA ILE A 249 -7.31 24.12 -26.41
C ILE A 249 -6.48 24.18 -27.70
N GLU A 250 -7.03 24.74 -28.77
CA GLU A 250 -6.32 24.95 -30.03
C GLU A 250 -5.08 25.83 -29.86
N GLU A 251 -5.20 26.92 -29.11
CA GLU A 251 -4.08 27.82 -28.82
C GLU A 251 -2.99 27.12 -28.00
N ILE A 252 -3.36 26.29 -27.01
CA ILE A 252 -2.41 25.50 -26.22
C ILE A 252 -1.71 24.43 -27.08
N ILE A 253 -2.41 23.84 -28.05
CA ILE A 253 -1.82 22.90 -29.01
C ILE A 253 -0.75 23.61 -29.87
N ASP A 254 -0.95 24.88 -30.21
CA ASP A 254 0.02 25.65 -30.98
C ASP A 254 1.26 26.06 -30.18
N TRP A 255 1.14 26.16 -28.85
CA TRP A 255 2.30 26.34 -27.97
C TRP A 255 3.29 25.17 -28.02
N LEU A 256 2.87 23.97 -28.44
CA LEU A 256 3.80 22.85 -28.63
C LEU A 256 4.88 23.13 -29.70
N ASP A 257 4.62 24.04 -30.65
CA ASP A 257 5.61 24.38 -31.69
C ASP A 257 6.76 25.25 -31.16
N GLN A 258 6.62 25.80 -29.96
CA GLN A 258 7.56 26.75 -29.37
C GLN A 258 8.29 26.11 -28.17
N GLU A 259 9.61 25.93 -28.30
CA GLU A 259 10.45 25.25 -27.29
C GLU A 259 10.26 25.76 -25.86
N HIS A 260 10.09 27.07 -25.68
CA HIS A 260 9.98 27.73 -24.38
C HIS A 260 8.58 27.61 -23.72
N THR A 261 7.56 27.18 -24.46
CA THR A 261 6.18 26.96 -23.95
C THR A 261 5.75 25.49 -23.97
N GLN A 262 6.53 24.59 -24.60
CA GLN A 262 6.24 23.15 -24.70
C GLN A 262 5.89 22.50 -23.35
N GLU A 263 6.67 22.75 -22.31
CA GLU A 263 6.41 22.16 -20.99
C GLU A 263 5.05 22.59 -20.42
N ARG A 264 4.71 23.86 -20.60
CA ARG A 264 3.44 24.44 -20.13
C ARG A 264 2.29 23.83 -20.91
N ALA A 265 2.44 23.73 -22.23
CA ALA A 265 1.45 23.11 -23.10
C ALA A 265 1.19 21.64 -22.70
N LEU A 266 2.24 20.84 -22.51
CA LEU A 266 2.11 19.44 -22.07
C LEU A 266 1.39 19.34 -20.72
N HIS A 267 1.74 20.20 -19.76
CA HIS A 267 1.10 20.22 -18.44
C HIS A 267 -0.40 20.56 -18.53
N LEU A 268 -0.75 21.65 -19.23
CA LEU A 268 -2.13 22.11 -19.37
C LEU A 268 -3.00 21.11 -20.12
N LEU A 269 -2.49 20.55 -21.23
CA LEU A 269 -3.19 19.53 -22.01
C LEU A 269 -3.38 18.23 -21.20
N SER A 270 -2.45 17.89 -20.31
CA SER A 270 -2.62 16.74 -19.42
C SER A 270 -3.72 16.95 -18.38
N ALA A 271 -4.09 18.19 -18.07
CA ALA A 271 -5.12 18.53 -17.09
C ALA A 271 -6.51 18.77 -17.72
N GLN A 272 -6.61 19.08 -19.01
CA GLN A 272 -7.88 19.32 -19.72
C GLN A 272 -8.30 18.17 -20.65
N PRO A 273 -9.59 17.81 -20.75
CA PRO A 273 -10.05 16.82 -21.72
C PRO A 273 -10.15 17.43 -23.13
N VAL A 274 -9.58 16.76 -24.14
CA VAL A 274 -9.69 17.19 -25.54
C VAL A 274 -10.85 16.45 -26.20
N VAL A 275 -12.05 17.03 -26.13
CA VAL A 275 -13.28 16.34 -26.57
C VAL A 275 -13.41 16.30 -28.10
N GLU A 276 -12.96 17.35 -28.80
CA GLU A 276 -13.17 17.47 -30.24
C GLU A 276 -12.26 16.50 -31.04
N PRO A 277 -12.81 15.62 -31.90
CA PRO A 277 -12.02 14.63 -32.64
C PRO A 277 -10.92 15.25 -33.54
N GLN A 278 -11.19 16.39 -34.15
CA GLN A 278 -10.24 17.08 -35.03
C GLN A 278 -9.04 17.62 -34.24
N LEU A 279 -9.29 18.24 -33.08
CA LEU A 279 -8.24 18.73 -32.19
C LEU A 279 -7.42 17.57 -31.59
N ARG A 280 -8.05 16.42 -31.28
CA ARG A 280 -7.34 15.22 -30.82
C ARG A 280 -6.36 14.68 -31.86
N GLN A 281 -6.79 14.59 -33.12
CA GLN A 281 -5.90 14.14 -34.19
C GLN A 281 -4.75 15.12 -34.38
N ARG A 282 -5.04 16.44 -34.44
CA ARG A 282 -4.01 17.48 -34.55
C ARG A 282 -3.00 17.44 -33.40
N LEU A 283 -3.48 17.22 -32.16
CA LEU A 283 -2.62 17.06 -31.00
C LEU A 283 -1.72 15.84 -31.13
N LEU A 284 -2.27 14.68 -31.50
CA LEU A 284 -1.49 13.46 -31.71
C LEU A 284 -0.40 13.67 -32.77
N ASP A 285 -0.75 14.26 -33.92
CA ASP A 285 0.19 14.49 -35.02
C ASP A 285 1.34 15.41 -34.59
N LYS A 286 1.04 16.45 -33.79
CA LYS A 286 2.06 17.34 -33.21
C LYS A 286 2.96 16.60 -32.22
N LEU A 287 2.40 15.80 -31.30
CA LEU A 287 3.18 15.10 -30.28
C LEU A 287 4.16 14.06 -30.86
N ILE A 288 3.78 13.40 -31.95
CA ILE A 288 4.64 12.40 -32.63
C ILE A 288 5.91 13.04 -33.20
N GLY A 289 5.79 14.24 -33.77
CA GLY A 289 6.94 14.97 -34.33
C GLY A 289 7.72 15.78 -33.29
N LEU A 290 7.23 15.89 -32.06
CA LEU A 290 7.77 16.79 -31.05
C LEU A 290 9.04 16.23 -30.41
N GLN A 291 10.15 16.93 -30.59
CA GLN A 291 11.35 16.71 -29.78
C GLN A 291 11.14 17.36 -28.41
N VAL A 292 11.08 16.54 -27.37
CA VAL A 292 10.90 16.97 -25.98
C VAL A 292 12.14 16.65 -25.18
N ALA A 293 12.46 17.52 -24.21
CA ALA A 293 13.54 17.26 -23.26
C ALA A 293 13.26 15.97 -22.47
N THR A 294 14.31 15.31 -21.98
CA THR A 294 14.19 14.05 -21.22
C THR A 294 13.21 14.15 -20.05
N GLU A 295 13.22 15.27 -19.34
CA GLU A 295 12.34 15.57 -18.20
C GLU A 295 10.85 15.67 -18.58
N GLN A 296 10.56 16.00 -19.84
CA GLN A 296 9.21 16.21 -20.36
C GLN A 296 8.60 14.94 -20.97
N LYS A 297 9.39 13.90 -21.24
CA LYS A 297 8.92 12.63 -21.82
C LYS A 297 7.81 11.99 -20.98
N THR A 298 7.92 12.05 -19.65
CA THR A 298 6.89 11.54 -18.74
C THR A 298 5.57 12.31 -18.84
N GLN A 299 5.61 13.63 -19.06
CA GLN A 299 4.40 14.43 -19.26
C GLN A 299 3.75 14.12 -20.62
N ARG A 300 4.56 13.89 -21.66
CA ARG A 300 4.06 13.41 -22.95
C ARG A 300 3.36 12.05 -22.81
N LEU A 301 3.94 11.10 -22.07
CA LEU A 301 3.27 9.82 -21.77
C LEU A 301 1.93 10.04 -21.04
N ARG A 302 1.91 10.89 -20.00
CA ARG A 302 0.66 11.21 -19.27
C ARG A 302 -0.42 11.72 -20.22
N LEU A 303 -0.04 12.58 -21.17
CA LEU A 303 -0.95 13.11 -22.17
C LEU A 303 -1.45 12.02 -23.12
N TYR A 304 -0.59 11.12 -23.62
CA TYR A 304 -1.02 9.99 -24.44
C TYR A 304 -2.00 9.05 -23.71
N LEU A 305 -1.72 8.73 -22.45
CA LEU A 305 -2.58 7.88 -21.63
C LEU A 305 -3.94 8.53 -21.41
N LYS A 306 -3.96 9.82 -21.07
CA LYS A 306 -5.21 10.56 -20.95
C LYS A 306 -6.00 10.62 -22.26
N MET A 307 -5.32 10.89 -23.38
CA MET A 307 -5.95 10.88 -24.69
C MET A 307 -6.56 9.51 -25.00
N LEU A 308 -5.95 8.42 -24.56
CA LEU A 308 -6.51 7.07 -24.71
C LEU A 308 -7.79 6.89 -23.89
N GLU A 309 -7.83 7.39 -22.65
CA GLU A 309 -9.01 7.37 -21.77
C GLU A 309 -10.17 8.22 -22.32
N ASP A 310 -9.88 9.46 -22.70
CA ASP A 310 -10.86 10.40 -23.27
C ASP A 310 -11.38 9.95 -24.65
N SER A 311 -10.75 8.94 -25.26
CA SER A 311 -11.03 8.47 -26.62
C SER A 311 -11.75 7.14 -26.70
N ALA A 312 -12.56 6.79 -25.69
CA ALA A 312 -13.37 5.58 -25.68
C ALA A 312 -14.16 5.35 -27.00
N ALA A 313 -14.76 6.40 -27.57
CA ALA A 313 -15.55 6.36 -28.82
C ALA A 313 -14.76 6.72 -30.10
N ALA A 314 -13.44 6.91 -30.02
CA ALA A 314 -12.63 7.29 -31.18
C ALA A 314 -12.43 6.12 -32.17
N PRO A 315 -12.09 6.40 -33.44
CA PRO A 315 -11.80 5.37 -34.43
C PRO A 315 -10.68 4.42 -33.98
N PRO A 316 -10.75 3.11 -34.30
CA PRO A 316 -9.71 2.14 -33.95
C PRO A 316 -8.31 2.52 -34.44
N THR A 317 -8.22 3.21 -35.59
CA THR A 317 -6.95 3.68 -36.18
C THR A 317 -6.23 4.68 -35.26
N PHE A 318 -6.96 5.64 -34.69
CA PHE A 318 -6.42 6.63 -33.76
C PHE A 318 -5.90 5.97 -32.48
N LYS A 319 -6.69 5.07 -31.89
CA LYS A 319 -6.28 4.31 -30.69
C LYS A 319 -5.04 3.46 -30.95
N THR A 320 -4.97 2.81 -32.11
CA THR A 320 -3.82 1.99 -32.51
C THR A 320 -2.55 2.83 -32.61
N GLN A 321 -2.66 4.03 -33.19
CA GLN A 321 -1.54 4.98 -33.27
C GLN A 321 -1.11 5.46 -31.88
N LEU A 322 -2.05 5.83 -31.00
CA LEU A 322 -1.73 6.20 -29.61
C LEU A 322 -1.03 5.06 -28.85
N ILE A 323 -1.54 3.84 -28.94
CA ILE A 323 -0.94 2.66 -28.30
C ILE A 323 0.49 2.45 -28.81
N LYS A 324 0.72 2.64 -30.12
CA LYS A 324 2.06 2.55 -30.70
C LYS A 324 3.03 3.60 -30.11
N GLU A 325 2.57 4.83 -29.92
CA GLU A 325 3.41 5.89 -29.33
C GLU A 325 3.65 5.66 -27.83
N ILE A 326 2.66 5.14 -27.10
CA ILE A 326 2.83 4.70 -25.71
C ILE A 326 3.88 3.60 -25.64
N ARG A 327 3.82 2.60 -26.53
CA ARG A 327 4.85 1.54 -26.63
C ARG A 327 6.23 2.14 -26.89
N ALA A 328 6.34 3.03 -27.87
CA ALA A 328 7.61 3.66 -28.23
C ALA A 328 8.25 4.41 -27.05
N HIS A 329 7.45 5.03 -26.19
CA HIS A 329 7.94 5.62 -24.94
C HIS A 329 8.66 4.55 -24.09
N PHE A 330 8.06 3.40 -23.85
CA PHE A 330 8.68 2.33 -23.06
C PHE A 330 9.86 1.60 -23.74
N TYR A 331 10.33 2.05 -24.90
CA TYR A 331 11.58 1.61 -25.54
C TYR A 331 12.64 2.71 -25.63
N ASP A 332 12.34 3.90 -25.15
CA ASP A 332 13.25 5.04 -25.18
C ASP A 332 14.30 4.94 -24.05
N LEU A 333 15.55 4.66 -24.44
CA LEU A 333 16.68 4.47 -23.53
C LEU A 333 17.04 5.72 -22.70
N GLU A 334 16.56 6.90 -23.08
CA GLU A 334 16.82 8.13 -22.33
C GLU A 334 15.84 8.31 -21.16
N ILE A 335 14.85 7.42 -20.98
CA ILE A 335 13.93 7.51 -19.84
C ILE A 335 14.69 7.24 -18.54
N MET A 336 14.81 8.29 -17.73
CA MET A 336 15.52 8.25 -16.45
C MET A 336 14.79 7.42 -15.37
N ASP A 337 13.46 7.32 -15.42
CA ASP A 337 12.68 6.58 -14.42
C ASP A 337 11.49 5.81 -15.04
N LEU A 338 11.73 4.54 -15.34
CA LEU A 338 10.72 3.61 -15.82
C LEU A 338 9.61 3.38 -14.77
N SER A 339 9.91 3.52 -13.48
CA SER A 339 8.98 3.31 -12.36
C SER A 339 7.82 4.30 -12.40
N VAL A 340 8.10 5.57 -12.72
CA VAL A 340 7.05 6.59 -12.87
C VAL A 340 6.18 6.28 -14.08
N SER A 341 6.80 5.89 -15.20
CA SER A 341 6.08 5.55 -16.43
C SER A 341 5.15 4.35 -16.23
N LEU A 342 5.60 3.31 -15.53
CA LEU A 342 4.79 2.13 -15.18
C LEU A 342 3.62 2.47 -14.25
N ARG A 343 3.84 3.33 -13.24
CA ARG A 343 2.76 3.81 -12.37
C ARG A 343 1.72 4.63 -13.12
N LEU A 344 2.14 5.46 -14.07
CA LEU A 344 1.23 6.21 -14.94
C LEU A 344 0.39 5.25 -15.81
N LEU A 345 1.02 4.22 -16.39
CA LEU A 345 0.30 3.19 -17.14
C LEU A 345 -0.73 2.45 -16.26
N GLY A 346 -0.39 2.23 -14.98
CA GLY A 346 -1.31 1.70 -13.96
C GLY A 346 -2.51 2.59 -13.68
N GLY A 347 -2.36 3.91 -13.76
CA GLY A 347 -3.47 4.87 -13.62
C GLY A 347 -4.46 4.86 -14.78
N CYS A 348 -4.06 4.38 -15.97
CA CYS A 348 -4.90 4.40 -17.17
C CYS A 348 -5.91 3.24 -17.14
N THR A 349 -7.19 3.53 -17.30
CA THR A 349 -8.28 2.53 -17.25
C THR A 349 -8.69 1.96 -18.61
N ALA A 350 -8.39 2.68 -19.70
CA ALA A 350 -8.76 2.27 -21.05
C ALA A 350 -7.94 1.07 -21.58
N GLU A 351 -8.55 0.35 -22.53
CA GLU A 351 -7.91 -0.71 -23.35
C GLU A 351 -7.04 -1.70 -22.52
N PRO A 352 -7.65 -2.53 -21.64
CA PRO A 352 -6.91 -3.41 -20.73
C PRO A 352 -5.91 -4.31 -21.47
N GLU A 353 -6.33 -5.00 -22.54
CA GLU A 353 -5.44 -5.87 -23.33
C GLU A 353 -4.22 -5.12 -23.90
N ALA A 354 -4.39 -3.88 -24.35
CA ALA A 354 -3.29 -3.08 -24.87
C ALA A 354 -2.28 -2.73 -23.77
N ARG A 355 -2.75 -2.42 -22.56
CA ARG A 355 -1.88 -2.16 -21.39
C ARG A 355 -1.07 -3.40 -21.02
N TYR A 356 -1.69 -4.58 -21.02
CA TYR A 356 -0.96 -5.83 -20.77
C TYR A 356 0.04 -6.15 -21.87
N GLY A 357 -0.32 -5.93 -23.13
CA GLY A 357 0.63 -6.07 -24.24
C GLY A 357 1.84 -5.16 -24.10
N ILE A 358 1.63 -3.89 -23.71
CA ILE A 358 2.72 -2.95 -23.41
C ILE A 358 3.58 -3.47 -22.26
N LEU A 359 2.99 -3.97 -21.18
CA LEU A 359 3.75 -4.48 -20.04
C LEU A 359 4.59 -5.70 -20.37
N GLU A 360 4.06 -6.65 -21.15
CA GLU A 360 4.83 -7.81 -21.62
C GLU A 360 6.00 -7.38 -22.50
N GLU A 361 5.76 -6.40 -23.38
CA GLU A 361 6.78 -5.78 -24.22
C GLU A 361 7.86 -5.09 -23.36
N VAL A 362 7.47 -4.37 -22.31
CA VAL A 362 8.39 -3.73 -21.36
C VAL A 362 9.23 -4.78 -20.63
N LEU A 363 8.60 -5.87 -20.15
CA LEU A 363 9.31 -6.97 -19.47
C LEU A 363 10.44 -7.55 -20.34
N GLN A 364 10.21 -7.65 -21.65
CA GLN A 364 11.19 -8.17 -22.61
C GLN A 364 12.24 -7.13 -23.03
N GLY A 365 12.04 -5.85 -22.70
CA GLY A 365 12.94 -4.77 -23.05
C GLY A 365 14.25 -4.78 -22.25
N GLU A 366 15.35 -4.33 -22.89
CA GLU A 366 16.69 -4.31 -22.30
C GLU A 366 16.80 -3.43 -21.03
N GLN A 367 15.93 -2.43 -20.90
CA GLN A 367 15.90 -1.50 -19.78
C GLN A 367 15.13 -2.00 -18.55
N PHE A 368 14.42 -3.13 -18.67
CA PHE A 368 13.67 -3.68 -17.56
C PHE A 368 14.61 -4.23 -16.48
N LYS A 369 14.33 -3.88 -15.23
CA LYS A 369 15.00 -4.40 -14.06
C LYS A 369 13.99 -5.08 -13.15
N PRO A 370 14.37 -6.18 -12.47
CA PRO A 370 13.49 -6.88 -11.52
C PRO A 370 12.80 -5.99 -10.48
N GLU A 371 13.47 -4.92 -10.04
CA GLU A 371 12.93 -3.92 -9.09
C GLU A 371 11.69 -3.19 -9.60
N TYR A 372 11.51 -3.09 -10.93
CA TYR A 372 10.35 -2.44 -11.52
C TYR A 372 9.09 -3.32 -11.53
N LEU A 373 9.21 -4.61 -11.25
CA LEU A 373 8.07 -5.53 -11.24
C LEU A 373 7.02 -5.07 -10.21
N ALA A 374 7.45 -4.63 -9.03
CA ALA A 374 6.56 -4.10 -8.00
C ALA A 374 5.77 -2.86 -8.46
N ASN A 375 6.34 -2.03 -9.35
CA ASN A 375 5.65 -0.84 -9.88
C ASN A 375 4.55 -1.18 -10.89
N SER A 376 4.44 -2.44 -11.32
CA SER A 376 3.33 -2.92 -12.15
C SER A 376 2.15 -3.47 -11.34
N MET A 377 2.28 -3.61 -10.01
CA MET A 377 1.19 -4.10 -9.15
C MET A 377 -0.09 -3.28 -9.28
N ASP A 378 0.03 -1.95 -9.36
CA ASP A 378 -1.11 -1.02 -9.44
C ASP A 378 -2.04 -1.31 -10.63
N ILE A 379 -1.47 -1.84 -11.73
CA ILE A 379 -2.24 -2.21 -12.94
C ILE A 379 -3.22 -3.34 -12.63
N PHE A 380 -2.81 -4.28 -11.77
CA PHE A 380 -3.62 -5.43 -11.38
C PHE A 380 -4.52 -5.13 -10.18
N PHE A 381 -4.11 -4.22 -9.29
CA PHE A 381 -4.86 -3.91 -8.07
C PHE A 381 -6.03 -2.94 -8.29
N ILE A 382 -5.84 -1.88 -9.08
CA ILE A 382 -6.74 -0.73 -9.06
C ILE A 382 -7.89 -0.85 -10.07
N PHE A 383 -7.66 -1.45 -11.25
CA PHE A 383 -8.61 -1.28 -12.36
C PHE A 383 -9.02 -2.55 -13.10
N ASN A 384 -8.26 -3.65 -13.02
CA ASN A 384 -8.53 -4.85 -13.83
C ASN A 384 -8.62 -6.13 -12.98
N LYS A 385 -9.85 -6.64 -12.87
CA LYS A 385 -10.16 -7.95 -12.29
C LYS A 385 -9.97 -9.11 -13.28
N GLU A 386 -9.14 -8.93 -14.31
CA GLU A 386 -8.94 -9.95 -15.35
C GLU A 386 -7.82 -10.93 -14.98
N VAL A 387 -8.19 -11.99 -14.26
CA VAL A 387 -7.27 -13.02 -13.76
C VAL A 387 -6.39 -13.61 -14.88
N LYS A 388 -6.96 -13.86 -16.07
CA LYS A 388 -6.22 -14.42 -17.21
C LYS A 388 -5.05 -13.56 -17.65
N LEU A 389 -5.25 -12.24 -17.72
CA LEU A 389 -4.21 -11.31 -18.16
C LEU A 389 -3.12 -11.15 -17.09
N PHE A 390 -3.50 -11.21 -15.81
CA PHE A 390 -2.55 -11.33 -14.70
C PHE A 390 -1.68 -12.58 -14.82
N PHE A 391 -2.29 -13.76 -15.04
CA PHE A 391 -1.53 -15.00 -15.15
C PHE A 391 -0.63 -15.05 -16.40
N ARG A 392 -1.09 -14.47 -17.52
CA ARG A 392 -0.27 -14.29 -18.73
C ARG A 392 0.97 -13.43 -18.43
N PHE A 393 0.80 -12.33 -17.69
CA PHE A 393 1.90 -11.46 -17.29
C PHE A 393 2.88 -12.12 -16.31
N ILE A 394 2.42 -12.76 -15.22
CA ILE A 394 3.33 -13.40 -14.26
C ILE A 394 4.09 -14.56 -14.91
N ARG A 395 3.46 -15.27 -15.87
CA ARG A 395 4.14 -16.27 -16.70
C ARG A 395 5.29 -15.62 -17.48
N ALA A 396 5.03 -14.53 -18.20
CA ALA A 396 6.08 -13.79 -18.93
C ALA A 396 7.20 -13.29 -18.00
N ALA A 397 6.85 -12.75 -16.83
CA ALA A 397 7.82 -12.29 -15.83
C ALA A 397 8.68 -13.45 -15.29
N CYS A 398 8.08 -14.62 -15.05
CA CYS A 398 8.80 -15.83 -14.64
C CYS A 398 9.81 -16.29 -15.69
N LEU A 399 9.45 -16.25 -16.97
CA LEU A 399 10.36 -16.63 -18.06
C LEU A 399 11.52 -15.65 -18.20
N GLN A 400 11.26 -14.36 -18.02
CA GLN A 400 12.30 -13.34 -18.11
C GLN A 400 13.28 -13.39 -16.92
N MET A 401 12.76 -13.60 -15.70
CA MET A 401 13.57 -13.54 -14.49
C MET A 401 14.15 -14.89 -14.07
N LEU A 402 13.63 -16.00 -14.63
CA LEU A 402 13.94 -17.38 -14.22
C LEU A 402 13.81 -17.60 -12.70
N SER A 403 12.89 -16.87 -12.07
CA SER A 403 12.71 -16.87 -10.61
C SER A 403 11.26 -16.68 -10.21
N ALA A 404 10.60 -17.78 -9.86
CA ALA A 404 9.24 -17.78 -9.35
C ALA A 404 9.11 -17.02 -8.01
N GLN A 405 10.07 -17.18 -7.10
CA GLN A 405 10.03 -16.56 -5.77
C GLN A 405 10.04 -15.02 -5.86
N ASN A 406 10.86 -14.45 -6.75
CA ASN A 406 10.91 -13.00 -6.94
C ASN A 406 9.62 -12.47 -7.54
N VAL A 407 9.03 -13.20 -8.50
CA VAL A 407 7.75 -12.83 -9.11
C VAL A 407 6.62 -12.89 -8.08
N GLN A 408 6.52 -13.98 -7.33
CA GLN A 408 5.52 -14.14 -6.28
C GLN A 408 5.61 -13.02 -5.23
N LYS A 409 6.82 -12.72 -4.75
CA LYS A 409 7.04 -11.65 -3.77
C LYS A 409 6.67 -10.27 -4.32
N ALA A 410 7.00 -9.99 -5.57
CA ALA A 410 6.67 -8.71 -6.21
C ALA A 410 5.16 -8.57 -6.51
N MET A 411 4.41 -9.67 -6.52
CA MET A 411 2.99 -9.73 -6.88
C MET A 411 2.07 -10.18 -5.73
N GLU A 412 2.57 -10.18 -4.49
CA GLU A 412 1.86 -10.69 -3.32
C GLU A 412 0.49 -10.01 -3.14
N GLY A 413 0.42 -8.69 -3.32
CA GLY A 413 -0.83 -7.92 -3.24
C GLY A 413 -1.89 -8.38 -4.24
N PRO A 414 -1.62 -8.34 -5.56
CA PRO A 414 -2.53 -8.88 -6.58
C PRO A 414 -2.91 -10.35 -6.34
N ILE A 415 -1.96 -11.22 -5.98
CA ILE A 415 -2.21 -12.64 -5.70
C ILE A 415 -3.27 -12.80 -4.61
N HIS A 416 -3.08 -12.16 -3.46
CA HIS A 416 -4.02 -12.22 -2.34
C HIS A 416 -5.41 -11.69 -2.73
N MET A 417 -5.48 -10.62 -3.53
CA MET A 417 -6.75 -10.09 -4.02
C MET A 417 -7.48 -11.09 -4.92
N TYR A 418 -6.79 -11.68 -5.92
CA TYR A 418 -7.40 -12.66 -6.81
C TYR A 418 -7.82 -13.95 -6.07
N GLN A 419 -7.02 -14.41 -5.10
CA GLN A 419 -7.35 -15.54 -4.24
C GLN A 419 -8.63 -15.31 -3.43
N SER A 420 -8.80 -14.12 -2.86
CA SER A 420 -9.94 -13.83 -1.98
C SER A 420 -11.22 -13.41 -2.72
N GLU A 421 -11.10 -12.70 -3.85
CA GLU A 421 -12.27 -12.16 -4.58
C GLU A 421 -12.68 -12.99 -5.80
N MET A 422 -11.76 -13.74 -6.42
CA MET A 422 -11.98 -14.46 -7.69
C MET A 422 -11.37 -15.86 -7.67
N LEU A 423 -11.62 -16.57 -6.56
CA LEU A 423 -11.01 -17.87 -6.23
C LEU A 423 -11.09 -18.90 -7.37
N GLN A 424 -12.26 -19.09 -7.99
CA GLN A 424 -12.43 -20.12 -9.01
C GLN A 424 -11.57 -19.86 -10.27
N ASP A 425 -11.53 -18.61 -10.74
CA ASP A 425 -10.70 -18.22 -11.88
C ASP A 425 -9.21 -18.26 -11.52
N PHE A 426 -8.86 -17.83 -10.30
CA PHE A 426 -7.50 -17.90 -9.78
C PHE A 426 -7.00 -19.34 -9.71
N GLU A 427 -7.79 -20.26 -9.16
CA GLU A 427 -7.47 -21.69 -9.09
C GLU A 427 -7.29 -22.29 -10.48
N ARG A 428 -8.20 -21.98 -11.42
CA ARG A 428 -8.11 -22.44 -12.82
C ARG A 428 -6.78 -22.03 -13.45
N GLU A 429 -6.43 -20.74 -13.38
CA GLU A 429 -5.19 -20.25 -14.00
C GLU A 429 -3.93 -20.74 -13.25
N THR A 430 -4.00 -20.91 -11.93
CA THR A 430 -2.92 -21.54 -11.13
C THR A 430 -2.67 -22.97 -11.56
N ILE A 431 -3.73 -23.74 -11.83
CA ILE A 431 -3.64 -25.12 -12.31
C ILE A 431 -3.04 -25.18 -13.70
N LEU A 432 -3.40 -24.25 -14.60
CA LEU A 432 -2.76 -24.13 -15.92
C LEU A 432 -1.26 -23.83 -15.78
N LEU A 433 -0.88 -23.01 -14.80
CA LEU A 433 0.52 -22.71 -14.51
C LEU A 433 1.28 -23.95 -13.96
N CYS A 434 0.64 -24.79 -13.13
CA CYS A 434 1.20 -26.05 -12.64
C CYS A 434 1.55 -27.06 -13.75
N ILE A 435 0.94 -26.92 -14.93
CA ILE A 435 1.13 -27.83 -16.08
C ILE A 435 1.82 -27.15 -17.27
N ASP A 436 2.42 -25.98 -17.04
CA ASP A 436 3.20 -25.25 -18.04
C ASP A 436 4.38 -26.08 -18.56
N SER A 437 4.81 -25.84 -19.81
CA SER A 437 6.00 -26.50 -20.36
C SER A 437 7.28 -26.09 -19.63
N GLU A 438 7.29 -24.88 -19.07
CA GLU A 438 8.48 -24.25 -18.46
C GLU A 438 8.56 -24.56 -16.95
N GLY A 439 9.71 -25.10 -16.52
CA GLY A 439 9.90 -25.57 -15.13
C GLY A 439 9.70 -24.49 -14.07
N HIS A 440 10.20 -23.28 -14.32
CA HIS A 440 10.04 -22.14 -13.40
C HIS A 440 8.58 -21.69 -13.27
N CYS A 441 7.80 -21.76 -14.36
CA CYS A 441 6.38 -21.44 -14.32
C CYS A 441 5.61 -22.50 -13.52
N ARG A 442 5.89 -23.79 -13.75
CA ARG A 442 5.29 -24.88 -12.94
C ARG A 442 5.55 -24.72 -11.46
N TRP A 443 6.77 -24.34 -11.09
CA TRP A 443 7.10 -24.07 -9.69
C TRP A 443 6.26 -22.94 -9.11
N LEU A 444 6.12 -21.81 -9.82
CA LEU A 444 5.24 -20.73 -9.39
C LEU A 444 3.80 -21.23 -9.22
N GLY A 445 3.27 -21.98 -10.18
CA GLY A 445 1.93 -22.57 -10.09
C GLY A 445 1.76 -23.43 -8.84
N GLN A 446 2.73 -24.31 -8.55
CA GLN A 446 2.68 -25.12 -7.34
C GLN A 446 2.76 -24.28 -6.07
N ASP A 447 3.68 -23.33 -5.98
CA ASP A 447 3.80 -22.46 -4.80
C ASP A 447 2.51 -21.65 -4.55
N LEU A 448 1.87 -21.15 -5.61
CA LEU A 448 0.58 -20.45 -5.52
C LEU A 448 -0.56 -21.39 -5.13
N LEU A 449 -0.59 -22.61 -5.66
CA LEU A 449 -1.62 -23.60 -5.34
C LEU A 449 -1.55 -23.99 -3.87
N PHE A 450 -0.33 -24.18 -3.34
CA PHE A 450 -0.12 -24.68 -1.98
C PHE A 450 0.14 -23.59 -0.92
N SER A 451 0.12 -22.29 -1.27
CA SER A 451 0.43 -21.20 -0.33
C SER A 451 -0.58 -21.06 0.81
N GLU A 452 -1.84 -21.44 0.59
CA GLU A 452 -2.93 -21.27 1.56
C GLU A 452 -3.36 -22.55 2.28
N PHE A 453 -2.85 -23.72 1.88
CA PHE A 453 -3.24 -24.94 2.58
C PHE A 453 -2.63 -24.93 3.98
N ALA A 454 -3.49 -24.68 4.96
CA ALA A 454 -3.18 -24.93 6.35
C ALA A 454 -2.67 -26.37 6.48
N LEU A 455 -1.55 -26.56 7.17
CA LEU A 455 -0.88 -27.85 7.36
C LEU A 455 -1.83 -28.98 7.83
N GLU A 456 -2.97 -28.63 8.41
CA GLU A 456 -3.94 -29.56 9.00
C GLU A 456 -5.21 -29.79 8.16
N LYS A 457 -5.45 -29.00 7.10
CA LYS A 457 -6.67 -29.14 6.27
C LYS A 457 -6.35 -29.72 4.89
N PRO A 458 -7.12 -30.72 4.43
CA PRO A 458 -7.01 -31.19 3.05
C PRO A 458 -7.23 -30.04 2.08
N ALA A 459 -6.49 -30.05 0.98
CA ALA A 459 -6.71 -29.09 -0.08
C ALA A 459 -8.10 -29.25 -0.69
N SER A 460 -8.87 -28.16 -0.74
CA SER A 460 -10.15 -28.09 -1.44
C SER A 460 -10.07 -27.06 -2.55
N LEU A 461 -10.42 -27.45 -3.77
CA LEU A 461 -10.53 -26.53 -4.90
C LEU A 461 -12.00 -26.26 -5.22
N THR A 462 -12.34 -25.03 -5.51
CA THR A 462 -13.67 -24.67 -6.06
C THR A 462 -13.78 -24.95 -7.55
N TYR A 463 -12.68 -24.81 -8.30
CA TYR A 463 -12.60 -25.14 -9.71
C TYR A 463 -12.79 -26.64 -9.95
N ASP A 464 -13.51 -26.98 -11.02
CA ASP A 464 -13.74 -28.35 -11.44
C ASP A 464 -12.67 -28.79 -12.45
N ILE A 465 -11.66 -29.49 -11.94
CA ILE A 465 -10.51 -29.94 -12.73
C ILE A 465 -10.86 -31.01 -13.77
N ALA A 466 -12.03 -31.65 -13.68
CA ALA A 466 -12.50 -32.57 -14.71
C ALA A 466 -12.85 -31.86 -16.03
N GLN A 467 -12.98 -30.53 -16.02
CA GLN A 467 -13.20 -29.71 -17.22
C GLN A 467 -11.94 -29.47 -18.05
N LEU A 468 -10.76 -29.79 -17.53
CA LEU A 468 -9.51 -29.72 -18.27
C LEU A 468 -9.51 -30.71 -19.44
N ASP A 469 -8.75 -30.41 -20.50
CA ASP A 469 -8.57 -31.40 -21.57
C ASP A 469 -7.78 -32.64 -21.04
N ILE A 470 -7.90 -33.78 -21.73
CA ILE A 470 -7.31 -35.05 -21.24
C ILE A 470 -5.79 -34.93 -21.07
N LEU A 471 -5.10 -34.19 -21.94
CA LEU A 471 -3.65 -34.01 -21.85
C LEU A 471 -3.28 -33.12 -20.64
N GLN A 472 -4.06 -32.10 -20.35
CA GLN A 472 -3.93 -31.23 -19.18
C GLN A 472 -4.22 -31.99 -17.90
N GLN A 473 -5.25 -32.84 -17.88
CA GLN A 473 -5.52 -33.75 -16.76
C GLN A 473 -4.33 -34.68 -16.52
N TYR A 474 -3.79 -35.28 -17.58
CA TYR A 474 -2.59 -36.12 -17.50
C TYR A 474 -1.41 -35.35 -16.89
N LYS A 475 -1.08 -34.18 -17.45
CA LYS A 475 0.01 -33.32 -16.96
C LYS A 475 -0.21 -32.91 -15.51
N LEU A 476 -1.45 -32.66 -15.10
CA LEU A 476 -1.79 -32.29 -13.74
C LEU A 476 -1.52 -33.43 -12.76
N VAL A 477 -1.94 -34.65 -13.10
CA VAL A 477 -1.65 -35.85 -12.29
C VAL A 477 -0.14 -36.01 -12.09
N ILE A 478 0.63 -35.89 -13.17
CA ILE A 478 2.10 -35.95 -13.10
C ILE A 478 2.65 -34.80 -12.24
N SER A 479 2.21 -33.56 -12.45
CA SER A 479 2.71 -32.39 -11.73
C SER A 479 2.48 -32.50 -10.22
N LEU A 480 1.26 -32.86 -9.80
CA LEU A 480 0.84 -32.86 -8.40
C LEU A 480 1.31 -34.09 -7.62
N LEU A 481 1.39 -35.27 -8.25
CA LEU A 481 1.83 -36.50 -7.57
C LEU A 481 3.35 -36.71 -7.64
N ASN A 482 4.12 -35.71 -8.05
CA ASN A 482 5.57 -35.73 -7.89
C ASN A 482 5.96 -35.70 -6.39
N GLN A 483 6.99 -36.47 -6.03
CA GLN A 483 7.30 -36.93 -4.67
C GLN A 483 7.81 -35.87 -3.69
N PHE A 484 7.43 -34.59 -3.80
CA PHE A 484 8.02 -33.51 -2.99
C PHE A 484 7.01 -32.71 -2.16
N ARG A 485 5.71 -32.91 -2.39
CA ARG A 485 4.66 -32.20 -1.66
C ARG A 485 3.94 -33.14 -0.69
N PRO A 486 3.36 -32.61 0.41
CA PRO A 486 2.58 -33.43 1.34
C PRO A 486 1.36 -34.05 0.64
N ILE A 487 1.19 -35.36 0.77
CA ILE A 487 0.13 -36.11 0.09
C ILE A 487 -1.29 -35.75 0.56
N ASN A 488 -1.42 -35.22 1.77
CA ASN A 488 -2.69 -34.67 2.29
C ASN A 488 -3.18 -33.44 1.51
N HIS A 489 -2.33 -32.80 0.70
CA HIS A 489 -2.73 -31.71 -0.19
C HIS A 489 -2.87 -32.16 -1.65
N THR A 490 -2.04 -33.08 -2.13
CA THR A 490 -2.02 -33.45 -3.55
C THR A 490 -3.03 -34.55 -3.89
N VAL A 491 -3.17 -35.57 -3.04
CA VAL A 491 -4.04 -36.72 -3.29
C VAL A 491 -5.52 -36.31 -3.35
N PRO A 492 -6.07 -35.50 -2.41
CA PRO A 492 -7.48 -35.10 -2.48
C PRO A 492 -7.84 -34.35 -3.77
N ILE A 493 -6.92 -33.51 -4.27
CA ILE A 493 -7.11 -32.79 -5.53
C ILE A 493 -7.20 -33.79 -6.69
N VAL A 494 -6.20 -34.65 -6.84
CA VAL A 494 -6.08 -35.56 -7.98
C VAL A 494 -7.19 -36.61 -8.01
N LEU A 495 -7.70 -37.03 -6.85
CA LEU A 495 -8.81 -37.99 -6.76
C LEU A 495 -10.11 -37.47 -7.42
N ARG A 496 -10.29 -36.16 -7.56
CA ARG A 496 -11.42 -35.59 -8.31
C ARG A 496 -11.38 -35.93 -9.81
N LEU A 497 -10.22 -36.27 -10.35
CA LEU A 497 -10.08 -36.74 -11.73
C LEU A 497 -10.48 -38.21 -11.91
N LEU A 498 -10.87 -38.94 -10.86
CA LEU A 498 -11.49 -40.25 -11.01
C LEU A 498 -12.87 -40.17 -11.70
N ASP A 499 -13.50 -39.00 -11.68
CA ASP A 499 -14.72 -38.71 -12.43
C ASP A 499 -14.44 -38.34 -13.91
N SER A 500 -13.17 -38.28 -14.33
CA SER A 500 -12.79 -38.04 -15.73
C SER A 500 -13.45 -39.07 -16.66
N PRO A 501 -13.92 -38.69 -17.86
CA PRO A 501 -14.47 -39.65 -18.82
C PRO A 501 -13.39 -40.61 -19.34
N SER A 502 -12.11 -40.22 -19.32
CA SER A 502 -11.01 -41.01 -19.85
C SER A 502 -10.55 -42.11 -18.90
N GLU A 503 -10.65 -43.37 -19.33
CA GLU A 503 -10.15 -44.52 -18.57
C GLU A 503 -8.65 -44.46 -18.34
N ILE A 504 -7.90 -43.92 -19.30
CA ILE A 504 -6.45 -43.74 -19.21
C ILE A 504 -6.08 -42.85 -18.02
N ILE A 505 -6.84 -41.77 -17.80
CA ILE A 505 -6.60 -40.86 -16.67
C ILE A 505 -6.89 -41.55 -15.33
N ARG A 506 -7.97 -42.33 -15.26
CA ARG A 506 -8.35 -43.05 -14.03
C ARG A 506 -7.33 -44.13 -13.67
N GLU A 507 -6.82 -44.84 -14.68
CA GLU A 507 -5.74 -45.82 -14.48
C GLU A 507 -4.42 -45.14 -14.10
N LEU A 508 -4.06 -44.02 -14.75
CA LEU A 508 -2.86 -43.24 -14.42
C LEU A 508 -2.86 -42.81 -12.94
N ILE A 509 -4.00 -42.31 -12.45
CA ILE A 509 -4.14 -41.93 -11.04
C ILE A 509 -3.87 -43.13 -10.14
N THR A 510 -4.44 -44.28 -10.45
CA THR A 510 -4.24 -45.51 -9.68
C THR A 510 -2.77 -45.91 -9.64
N CYS A 511 -2.11 -46.00 -10.79
CA CYS A 511 -0.68 -46.31 -10.88
C CYS A 511 0.18 -45.31 -10.10
N LYS A 512 -0.12 -44.01 -10.20
CA LYS A 512 0.65 -42.98 -9.48
C LYS A 512 0.46 -43.04 -7.96
N LEU A 513 -0.74 -43.40 -7.49
CA LEU A 513 -0.97 -43.63 -6.06
C LEU A 513 -0.23 -44.88 -5.56
N GLU A 514 -0.15 -45.95 -6.36
CA GLU A 514 0.67 -47.14 -6.06
C GLU A 514 2.16 -46.77 -5.93
N GLU A 515 2.68 -45.93 -6.84
CA GLU A 515 4.06 -45.43 -6.80
C GLU A 515 4.38 -44.58 -5.55
N LEU A 516 3.37 -43.98 -4.90
CA LEU A 516 3.56 -43.18 -3.69
C LEU A 516 3.64 -44.03 -2.41
N ILE A 517 3.14 -45.27 -2.42
CA ILE A 517 3.12 -46.16 -1.24
C ILE A 517 4.54 -46.39 -0.66
N PRO A 518 5.60 -46.63 -1.45
CA PRO A 518 6.96 -46.76 -0.91
C PRO A 518 7.46 -45.51 -0.14
N ALA A 519 7.03 -44.32 -0.57
CA ALA A 519 7.47 -43.04 -0.01
C ALA A 519 6.63 -42.61 1.20
N TYR A 520 5.31 -42.77 1.14
CA TYR A 520 4.36 -42.26 2.14
C TYR A 520 3.60 -43.37 2.91
N ARG A 521 3.79 -44.64 2.55
CA ARG A 521 3.24 -45.81 3.26
C ARG A 521 1.70 -45.80 3.30
N TYR A 522 1.14 -46.35 4.38
CA TYR A 522 -0.29 -46.45 4.64
C TYR A 522 -1.03 -45.10 4.57
N GLU A 523 -0.33 -43.98 4.71
CA GLU A 523 -0.95 -42.66 4.67
C GLU A 523 -1.63 -42.36 3.33
N VAL A 524 -1.11 -42.87 2.20
CA VAL A 524 -1.78 -42.74 0.89
C VAL A 524 -3.18 -43.37 0.95
N ILE A 525 -3.30 -44.55 1.56
CA ILE A 525 -4.57 -45.27 1.73
C ILE A 525 -5.51 -44.46 2.63
N GLU A 526 -5.01 -43.87 3.71
CA GLU A 526 -5.81 -43.01 4.59
C GLU A 526 -6.33 -41.77 3.85
N GLN A 527 -5.50 -41.12 3.04
CA GLN A 527 -5.94 -39.96 2.25
C GLN A 527 -7.04 -40.35 1.25
N VAL A 528 -6.93 -41.49 0.58
CA VAL A 528 -7.98 -42.00 -0.32
C VAL A 528 -9.26 -42.32 0.44
N LYS A 529 -9.17 -42.96 1.62
CA LYS A 529 -10.33 -43.29 2.46
C LYS A 529 -11.07 -42.03 2.94
N ASN A 530 -10.33 -40.98 3.27
CA ASN A 530 -10.86 -39.72 3.79
C ASN A 530 -11.42 -38.80 2.69
N ALA A 531 -10.81 -38.79 1.51
CA ALA A 531 -11.20 -37.90 0.42
C ALA A 531 -12.40 -38.40 -0.39
N LEU A 532 -12.55 -39.72 -0.58
CA LEU A 532 -13.66 -40.29 -1.34
C LEU A 532 -14.81 -40.73 -0.44
N ALA A 533 -16.05 -40.44 -0.83
CA ALA A 533 -17.23 -41.00 -0.17
C ALA A 533 -17.31 -42.53 -0.39
N ASP A 534 -17.87 -43.26 0.57
CA ASP A 534 -18.03 -44.73 0.47
C ASP A 534 -18.92 -45.16 -0.71
N THR A 535 -19.76 -44.25 -1.20
CA THR A 535 -20.62 -44.46 -2.36
C THR A 535 -19.92 -44.29 -3.71
N HIS A 536 -18.66 -43.82 -3.73
CA HIS A 536 -17.94 -43.56 -4.98
C HIS A 536 -17.59 -44.89 -5.69
N PRO A 537 -17.96 -45.06 -6.98
CA PRO A 537 -17.92 -46.36 -7.66
C PRO A 537 -16.51 -46.96 -7.75
N GLN A 538 -15.47 -46.12 -7.83
CA GLN A 538 -14.08 -46.57 -7.96
C GLN A 538 -13.36 -46.78 -6.62
N LYS A 539 -13.95 -46.37 -5.49
CA LYS A 539 -13.25 -46.38 -4.20
C LYS A 539 -12.83 -47.79 -3.78
N ALA A 540 -13.75 -48.76 -3.89
CA ALA A 540 -13.49 -50.13 -3.45
C ALA A 540 -12.36 -50.81 -4.27
N SER A 541 -12.38 -50.67 -5.60
CA SER A 541 -11.35 -51.26 -6.47
C SER A 541 -9.99 -50.59 -6.29
N LEU A 542 -9.96 -49.26 -6.14
CA LEU A 542 -8.73 -48.51 -5.88
C LEU A 542 -8.10 -48.92 -4.55
N LEU A 543 -8.89 -48.97 -3.46
CA LEU A 543 -8.38 -49.36 -2.15
C LEU A 543 -7.84 -50.78 -2.14
N ALA A 544 -8.47 -51.72 -2.83
CA ALA A 544 -7.99 -53.10 -2.92
C ALA A 544 -6.58 -53.18 -3.54
N ARG A 545 -6.34 -52.45 -4.65
CA ARG A 545 -5.02 -52.37 -5.29
C ARG A 545 -3.97 -51.73 -4.39
N LEU A 546 -4.30 -50.62 -3.73
CA LEU A 546 -3.36 -49.94 -2.83
C LEU A 546 -3.03 -50.79 -1.59
N GLU A 547 -4.00 -51.51 -1.05
CA GLU A 547 -3.79 -52.42 0.09
C GLU A 547 -2.91 -53.62 -0.28
N GLU A 548 -3.00 -54.12 -1.52
CA GLU A 548 -2.10 -55.15 -2.05
C GLU A 548 -0.64 -54.66 -2.10
N VAL A 549 -0.39 -53.50 -2.70
CA VAL A 549 0.95 -52.90 -2.76
C VAL A 549 1.51 -52.61 -1.35
N TRP A 550 0.65 -52.17 -0.42
CA TRP A 550 1.05 -51.97 0.97
C TRP A 550 1.41 -53.27 1.69
N ALA A 551 0.69 -54.37 1.42
CA ALA A 551 1.00 -55.68 1.97
C ALA A 551 2.36 -56.19 1.48
N GLU A 552 2.66 -56.04 0.19
CA GLU A 552 3.98 -56.37 -0.39
C GLU A 552 5.10 -55.56 0.27
N LEU A 553 4.91 -54.25 0.42
CA LEU A 553 5.89 -53.39 1.09
C LEU A 553 6.09 -53.79 2.56
N THR A 554 5.02 -54.15 3.26
CA THR A 554 5.07 -54.57 4.66
C THR A 554 5.88 -55.87 4.80
N ASP A 555 5.67 -56.86 3.94
CA ASP A 555 6.46 -58.10 3.91
C ASP A 555 7.96 -57.81 3.66
N ILE A 556 8.28 -56.91 2.73
CA ILE A 556 9.67 -56.47 2.51
C ILE A 556 10.27 -55.80 3.75
N LEU A 557 9.51 -54.93 4.42
CA LEU A 557 9.98 -54.23 5.63
C LEU A 557 10.16 -55.18 6.81
N GLU A 558 9.27 -56.17 6.97
CA GLU A 558 9.39 -57.21 8.00
C GLU A 558 10.61 -58.09 7.76
N LYS A 559 10.84 -58.54 6.52
CA LYS A 559 12.06 -59.26 6.13
C LYS A 559 13.32 -58.45 6.43
N LYS A 560 13.32 -57.14 6.16
CA LYS A 560 14.44 -56.24 6.50
C LYS A 560 14.65 -56.10 8.02
N ARG A 561 13.58 -55.97 8.81
CA ARG A 561 13.64 -55.89 10.28
C ARG A 561 14.12 -57.19 10.93
N ALA A 562 13.87 -58.34 10.29
CA ALA A 562 14.34 -59.63 10.78
C ALA A 562 15.87 -59.80 10.67
N ILE A 563 16.54 -59.01 9.81
CA ILE A 563 18.00 -59.02 9.65
C ILE A 563 18.61 -58.10 10.72
N LYS A 564 19.18 -58.70 11.77
CA LYS A 564 19.73 -57.98 12.93
C LYS A 564 20.86 -57.02 12.57
N GLU A 565 21.62 -57.33 11.53
CA GLU A 565 22.73 -56.53 11.01
C GLU A 565 22.25 -55.22 10.36
N LEU A 566 21.00 -55.17 9.92
CA LEU A 566 20.37 -53.98 9.33
C LEU A 566 19.59 -53.14 10.36
N ASP A 567 19.54 -53.58 11.63
CA ASP A 567 18.91 -52.80 12.69
C ASP A 567 19.88 -51.67 13.13
N PRO A 568 19.57 -50.40 12.83
CA PRO A 568 20.44 -49.28 13.20
C PRO A 568 20.62 -49.17 14.72
N LEU A 569 19.62 -49.58 15.51
CA LEU A 569 19.77 -49.59 16.97
C LEU A 569 20.81 -50.61 17.43
N LEU A 570 20.94 -51.76 16.76
CA LEU A 570 21.94 -52.80 17.07
C LEU A 570 23.30 -52.48 16.45
N ALA A 571 23.34 -51.96 15.22
CA ALA A 571 24.58 -51.63 14.51
C ALA A 571 25.25 -50.36 15.09
N GLU A 572 24.49 -49.32 15.43
CA GLU A 572 25.02 -48.04 15.90
C GLU A 572 25.05 -47.91 17.43
N THR A 573 24.57 -48.90 18.19
CA THR A 573 24.49 -48.77 19.67
C THR A 573 25.85 -48.43 20.29
N ALA A 574 26.95 -48.95 19.73
CA ALA A 574 28.29 -48.66 20.21
C ALA A 574 28.67 -47.18 19.99
N GLN A 575 28.32 -46.61 18.84
CA GLN A 575 28.57 -45.21 18.50
C GLN A 575 27.68 -44.27 19.32
N ILE A 576 26.38 -44.59 19.45
CA ILE A 576 25.41 -43.83 20.26
C ILE A 576 25.81 -43.85 21.75
N ARG A 577 26.24 -45.00 22.28
CA ARG A 577 26.75 -45.10 23.66
C ARG A 577 28.01 -44.28 23.85
N THR A 578 28.91 -44.27 22.87
CA THR A 578 30.15 -43.48 22.91
C THR A 578 29.85 -41.99 22.88
N TYR A 579 28.98 -41.53 21.98
CA TYR A 579 28.52 -40.15 21.92
C TYR A 579 27.82 -39.70 23.21
N ASN A 580 26.89 -40.50 23.75
CA ASN A 580 26.18 -40.17 24.99
C ASN A 580 27.11 -40.09 26.20
N ARG A 581 28.12 -40.96 26.28
CA ARG A 581 29.17 -40.88 27.33
C ARG A 581 30.02 -39.61 27.19
N ALA A 582 30.42 -39.26 25.96
CA ALA A 582 31.16 -38.02 25.70
C ALA A 582 30.32 -36.77 26.03
N LYS A 583 29.07 -36.72 25.57
CA LYS A 583 28.12 -35.62 25.84
C LYS A 583 27.83 -35.44 27.33
N THR A 584 27.59 -36.52 28.08
CA THR A 584 27.41 -36.41 29.54
C THR A 584 28.67 -35.95 30.26
N GLY A 585 29.86 -36.34 29.78
CA GLY A 585 31.14 -35.82 30.26
C GLY A 585 31.27 -34.30 30.04
N VAL A 586 31.01 -33.84 28.82
CA VAL A 586 31.07 -32.41 28.42
C VAL A 586 30.02 -31.58 29.16
N SER A 587 28.76 -32.02 29.22
CA SER A 587 27.70 -31.31 29.96
C SER A 587 27.98 -31.24 31.46
N ARG A 588 28.57 -32.29 32.07
CA ARG A 588 29.01 -32.24 33.47
C ARG A 588 30.16 -31.27 33.69
N GLN A 589 31.09 -31.17 32.74
CA GLN A 589 32.19 -30.21 32.80
C GLN A 589 31.70 -28.78 32.62
N ILE A 590 30.82 -28.51 31.66
CA ILE A 590 30.19 -27.21 31.44
C ILE A 590 29.37 -26.80 32.68
N ALA A 591 28.57 -27.71 33.24
CA ALA A 591 27.81 -27.43 34.48
C ALA A 591 28.72 -27.19 35.69
N LYS A 592 29.84 -27.93 35.82
CA LYS A 592 30.85 -27.67 36.87
C LYS A 592 31.57 -26.35 36.66
N LYS A 593 31.85 -25.96 35.41
CA LYS A 593 32.54 -24.71 35.05
C LYS A 593 31.62 -23.50 35.26
N ALA A 594 30.38 -23.58 34.80
CA ALA A 594 29.33 -22.57 35.03
C ALA A 594 29.03 -22.36 36.53
N ARG A 595 29.01 -23.44 37.35
CA ARG A 595 28.87 -23.33 38.81
C ARG A 595 30.07 -22.70 39.51
N LYS A 596 31.26 -22.77 38.93
CA LYS A 596 32.48 -22.15 39.48
C LYS A 596 32.64 -20.69 39.06
N GLU A 597 32.20 -20.33 37.85
CA GLU A 597 32.47 -19.02 37.25
C GLU A 597 31.38 -17.96 37.52
N HIS A 598 30.13 -18.35 37.81
CA HIS A 598 29.03 -17.39 38.03
C HIS A 598 28.38 -17.52 39.40
N ARG A 599 28.92 -16.83 40.42
CA ARG A 599 28.30 -16.70 41.75
C ARG A 599 27.21 -15.63 41.86
N GLY A 600 26.99 -14.79 40.83
CA GLY A 600 26.05 -13.65 40.88
C GLY A 600 24.77 -13.79 40.05
N ILE A 601 24.80 -14.49 38.92
CA ILE A 601 23.62 -14.62 38.02
C ILE A 601 22.80 -15.86 38.37
N SER A 602 23.40 -16.90 38.95
CA SER A 602 22.67 -18.13 39.33
C SER A 602 21.66 -17.93 40.46
N SER A 603 21.69 -16.80 41.19
CA SER A 603 20.68 -16.41 42.18
C SER A 603 19.47 -15.67 41.56
N MET A 604 19.59 -15.18 40.33
CA MET A 604 18.45 -14.60 39.58
C MET A 604 17.71 -15.66 38.72
N VAL A 605 18.34 -16.80 38.45
CA VAL A 605 17.71 -17.91 37.73
C VAL A 605 16.86 -18.71 38.70
N LYS A 606 15.53 -18.55 38.65
CA LYS A 606 14.58 -19.39 39.38
C LYS A 606 14.80 -20.85 39.02
N HIS A 607 15.11 -21.68 40.01
CA HIS A 607 15.12 -23.13 39.87
C HIS A 607 13.68 -23.61 39.58
N THR A 608 13.33 -23.77 38.31
CA THR A 608 12.10 -24.44 37.89
C THR A 608 12.33 -25.94 38.00
N GLN A 609 11.63 -26.60 38.93
CA GLN A 609 11.57 -28.05 38.95
C GLN A 609 10.57 -28.48 37.88
N VAL A 610 11.08 -29.10 36.81
CA VAL A 610 10.26 -29.76 35.81
C VAL A 610 9.93 -31.14 36.38
N ALA A 611 8.68 -31.36 36.80
CA ALA A 611 8.22 -32.68 37.15
C ALA A 611 8.32 -33.58 35.90
N ARG A 612 8.79 -34.82 36.04
CA ARG A 612 8.85 -35.77 34.92
C ARG A 612 7.44 -35.92 34.33
N GLY A 613 7.23 -35.36 33.14
CA GLY A 613 6.01 -35.58 32.34
C GLY A 613 4.95 -34.48 32.38
N ALA A 614 5.31 -33.25 31.96
CA ALA A 614 4.38 -32.23 31.43
C ALA A 614 3.83 -31.13 32.36
N GLY A 615 4.65 -30.56 33.25
CA GLY A 615 4.30 -29.27 33.85
C GLY A 615 5.45 -28.53 34.54
N THR A 616 5.35 -27.21 34.59
CA THR A 616 6.22 -26.35 35.40
C THR A 616 5.55 -26.04 36.73
N VAL A 617 6.21 -26.37 37.84
CA VAL A 617 5.76 -26.00 39.18
C VAL A 617 5.97 -24.50 39.37
N MET A 618 4.88 -23.75 39.54
CA MET A 618 4.88 -22.34 39.87
C MET A 618 5.27 -22.13 41.35
N PRO A 619 5.69 -20.91 41.74
CA PRO A 619 6.17 -20.62 43.09
C PRO A 619 5.13 -20.85 44.20
N ASP A 620 3.85 -20.89 43.87
CA ASP A 620 2.72 -21.19 44.76
C ASP A 620 2.45 -22.69 44.92
N GLY A 621 3.25 -23.55 44.26
CA GLY A 621 3.09 -25.00 44.28
C GLY A 621 2.11 -25.53 43.23
N THR A 622 1.50 -24.67 42.41
CA THR A 622 0.61 -25.10 41.34
C THR A 622 1.41 -25.60 40.14
N VAL A 623 0.94 -26.67 39.50
CA VAL A 623 1.58 -27.22 38.30
C VAL A 623 0.90 -26.60 37.08
N SER A 624 1.58 -25.70 36.38
CA SER A 624 1.12 -25.22 35.09
C SER A 624 1.36 -26.32 34.05
N PRO A 625 0.30 -26.87 33.42
CA PRO A 625 0.47 -27.89 32.39
C PRO A 625 1.19 -27.27 31.19
N MET A 626 2.20 -27.96 30.66
CA MET A 626 2.80 -27.54 29.40
C MET A 626 1.77 -27.73 28.29
N ILE A 627 1.28 -26.64 27.72
CA ILE A 627 0.47 -26.69 26.50
C ILE A 627 1.42 -27.08 25.36
N SER A 628 1.24 -28.29 24.82
CA SER A 628 1.95 -28.70 23.61
C SER A 628 1.10 -28.33 22.40
N HIS A 629 1.56 -27.37 21.61
CA HIS A 629 1.12 -27.22 20.24
C HIS A 629 1.99 -28.15 19.38
N SER A 630 1.40 -29.20 18.83
CA SER A 630 2.05 -30.11 17.90
C SER A 630 1.40 -29.99 16.54
N VAL A 631 2.20 -29.68 15.52
CA VAL A 631 1.80 -29.76 14.12
C VAL A 631 2.50 -30.97 13.52
N SER A 632 1.74 -31.93 12.99
CA SER A 632 2.27 -33.08 12.27
C SER A 632 2.17 -32.84 10.78
N TYR A 633 3.27 -33.00 10.05
CA TYR A 633 3.31 -32.92 8.60
C TYR A 633 3.97 -34.18 8.05
N SER A 634 3.54 -34.58 6.86
CA SER A 634 4.02 -35.80 6.22
C SER A 634 4.95 -35.47 5.07
N LEU A 635 6.20 -35.91 5.21
CA LEU A 635 7.21 -35.80 4.18
C LEU A 635 7.52 -37.16 3.58
N PRO A 636 7.89 -37.18 2.29
CA PRO A 636 8.32 -38.40 1.64
C PRO A 636 9.55 -38.94 2.35
N ARG A 637 9.58 -40.26 2.58
CA ARG A 637 10.66 -40.92 3.30
C ARG A 637 12.04 -40.70 2.65
N THR A 638 12.07 -40.47 1.34
CA THR A 638 13.28 -40.18 0.55
C THR A 638 14.04 -38.96 1.06
N ILE A 639 13.36 -37.95 1.61
CA ILE A 639 13.99 -36.77 2.22
C ILE A 639 14.90 -37.16 3.39
N PHE A 640 14.52 -38.20 4.15
CA PHE A 640 15.28 -38.64 5.32
C PHE A 640 16.31 -39.73 5.02
N ILE A 641 16.13 -40.49 3.93
CA ILE A 641 17.06 -41.56 3.55
C ILE A 641 18.17 -41.02 2.65
N THR A 642 17.81 -40.19 1.66
CA THR A 642 18.72 -39.67 0.62
C THR A 642 18.39 -38.21 0.31
N PRO A 643 18.66 -37.28 1.25
CA PRO A 643 18.32 -35.87 1.08
C PRO A 643 18.96 -35.26 -0.18
N GLU A 644 20.19 -35.64 -0.52
CA GLU A 644 20.89 -35.09 -1.69
C GLU A 644 20.22 -35.49 -3.01
N ARG A 645 19.71 -36.73 -3.06
CA ARG A 645 18.96 -37.22 -4.23
C ARG A 645 17.64 -36.48 -4.35
N ASN A 646 16.95 -36.28 -3.23
CA ASN A 646 15.70 -35.53 -3.20
C ASN A 646 15.91 -34.08 -3.66
N ASP A 647 16.95 -33.42 -3.16
CA ASP A 647 17.32 -32.06 -3.59
C ASP A 647 17.68 -32.01 -5.08
N TYR A 648 18.39 -33.01 -5.58
CA TYR A 648 18.71 -33.12 -7.00
C TYR A 648 17.45 -33.30 -7.86
N GLU A 649 16.55 -34.22 -7.49
CA GLU A 649 15.32 -34.47 -8.24
C GLU A 649 14.36 -33.28 -8.20
N MET A 650 14.28 -32.56 -7.06
CA MET A 650 13.59 -31.27 -6.99
C MET A 650 14.19 -30.25 -7.96
N ARG A 651 15.51 -30.05 -7.93
CA ARG A 651 16.19 -29.12 -8.84
C ARG A 651 15.98 -29.52 -10.30
N LEU A 652 16.05 -30.81 -10.61
CA LEU A 652 15.82 -31.33 -11.95
C LEU A 652 14.44 -30.91 -12.42
N LEU A 653 13.40 -31.17 -11.62
CA LEU A 653 12.01 -30.82 -11.93
C LEU A 653 11.78 -29.33 -12.20
N PHE A 654 12.55 -28.44 -11.56
CA PHE A 654 12.49 -26.98 -11.81
C PHE A 654 13.32 -26.53 -13.00
N SER A 655 14.30 -27.33 -13.42
CA SER A 655 15.20 -27.00 -14.52
C SER A 655 14.82 -27.64 -15.86
N THR A 656 14.05 -28.72 -15.86
CA THR A 656 13.63 -29.40 -17.09
C THR A 656 12.37 -28.81 -17.68
N ASN A 657 12.42 -28.50 -18.97
CA ASN A 657 11.24 -28.16 -19.74
C ASN A 657 10.59 -29.42 -20.32
N TRP A 658 9.27 -29.40 -20.39
CA TRP A 658 8.44 -30.53 -20.82
C TRP A 658 8.21 -30.58 -22.34
N ASP A 659 9.03 -29.88 -23.13
CA ASP A 659 8.77 -29.61 -24.56
C ASP A 659 8.54 -30.87 -25.41
N LYS A 660 9.14 -32.01 -25.02
CA LYS A 660 8.97 -33.31 -25.72
C LYS A 660 8.50 -34.45 -24.83
N ASP A 661 8.39 -34.22 -23.53
CA ASP A 661 8.16 -35.29 -22.54
C ASP A 661 6.79 -35.96 -22.68
N PHE A 662 5.85 -35.32 -23.40
CA PHE A 662 4.50 -35.82 -23.60
C PHE A 662 4.10 -36.03 -25.06
N GLU A 663 5.03 -35.94 -26.04
CA GLU A 663 4.69 -36.15 -27.46
C GLU A 663 4.11 -37.55 -27.70
N GLU A 664 4.72 -38.58 -27.11
CA GLU A 664 4.25 -39.97 -27.20
C GLU A 664 2.87 -40.17 -26.55
N TRP A 665 2.64 -39.50 -25.41
CA TRP A 665 1.34 -39.52 -24.72
C TRP A 665 0.27 -38.78 -25.50
N GLN A 666 0.61 -37.65 -26.11
CA GLN A 666 -0.29 -36.92 -26.98
C GLN A 666 -0.73 -37.80 -28.15
N GLN A 667 0.19 -38.55 -28.77
CA GLN A 667 -0.17 -39.53 -29.81
C GLN A 667 -1.04 -40.66 -29.27
N THR A 668 -0.72 -41.18 -28.09
CA THR A 668 -1.50 -42.26 -27.45
C THR A 668 -2.94 -41.81 -27.17
N ILE A 669 -3.13 -40.62 -26.58
CA ILE A 669 -4.46 -40.02 -26.31
C ILE A 669 -5.23 -39.74 -27.60
N LEU A 670 -4.56 -39.24 -28.65
CA LEU A 670 -5.19 -39.01 -29.95
C LEU A 670 -5.59 -40.32 -30.64
N SER A 671 -4.81 -41.39 -30.46
CA SER A 671 -5.06 -42.70 -31.05
C SER A 671 -6.13 -43.52 -30.33
N SER A 672 -6.38 -43.27 -29.04
CA SER A 672 -7.35 -44.01 -28.24
C SER A 672 -8.81 -43.61 -28.49
N GLY A 673 -9.07 -42.67 -29.41
CA GLY A 673 -10.42 -42.29 -29.85
C GLY A 673 -11.28 -41.67 -28.74
N SER A 674 -10.66 -41.20 -27.66
CA SER A 674 -11.34 -40.67 -26.47
C SER A 674 -11.49 -39.15 -26.52
N ILE A 675 -12.01 -38.61 -27.63
CA ILE A 675 -12.42 -37.19 -27.75
C ILE A 675 -13.93 -37.14 -27.97
#